data_AF-A0A5N6QQD1-F1
#
_entry.id   AF-A0A5N6QQD1-F1
#
_cell.length_a   1.000
_cell.length_b   1.000
_cell.length_c   1.000
_cell.angle_alpha   90.00
_cell.angle_beta   90.00
_cell.angle_gamma   90.00
#
_symmetry.space_group_name_H-M   'P 1'
#
loop_
_entity.id
_entity.type
_entity.pdbx_description
1 polymer ?
#
loop_
_entity_poly.entity_id
_entity_poly.type
_entity_poly.pdbx_seq_one_letter_code
_entity_poly.pdbx_strand_id
1 'polypeptide(L)'
;MMSRMLFGIVSFLAVANVVASQWIIDSLPGFSGDLPFKLETGYIGVGDLDDVQLFYYFIESERSPEDDALVLWLTGGPGCSAFSGLVYEVGPLSFDYAKSKSSEGYNNISDTLAVAELYDFLRKWLKAHPRFLKNPLYIMGDSYAGIILPILGYVLGNPLTNTHDDLNARIPFAHLKGLLSDELYESTKKNCKGEYRNVDPSNAPCVDDLRVFTECTEKLYTAQILEPTCQLLSPKRRGSKWDPDALNGDSLDLLQSLSNLHEPAGRWCREYNYLFSYIWANDKSVQNALHIREGSIKEWVRCNESLVYTYDVSSSLNYHRNLIKKGYQVLIYSGDHDMAIPYIATHAWIESLNLTIAHDWRPWFVDGQIAGFTMQYTWKKYCLTFATVKARIIFYLIGGGHTAPEYKPSECLAMIDSCGVLTVKLSSFSYTNQAELVKATTTSLKKPNHFLITVDYQQPPGVFRRSIDLPFKLETGYSSIYTSLNLREVQKMMLLFFSSPVALVVQLFQKVANVVASQWVINSLPGFPGDLPFKLETGYIGVGELDDVQLFYYFIESERSLEDDALVLWLTGGPGCSAFSGLVYEMGPLSFDYEKSKRDSPKLKLNPYSWTKVANIIFVDEPVGTGFSYAKSPEGFNISDTLAAAELYNFLQKWLEAHPRFLKNPLYIMGDSYSGIIIPILVQQISDGNEVDREPPMNLKGYVIGNPVTNQHDDWNARIPFAHLKGLLSDELYESTKKNCKGEYMIVDPSNAPCVDDLKVVAECTDKIMIAQILEPTCQYLSPKRVRRGSKWDPEALNEDSLDLLQSISNLHEPGRWCRAYNYLFSYIWANDKSVQKALHIREGSIKEWVRCNASLVYTRDVLSSLNYHRNLIKKGYQVLIYSGDHDMSIPYVATHAWIETLNLTVDSDWRPWFVDGQIAGFTMQYTWKKYCLTFATGGGHTAPEYKPSECLAMIDRWLSYYPL
;
A
#
# COMPACT_ATOMS: atom_id res chain seq x y z
N MET A 1 36.99 77.14 -34.54
CA MET A 1 36.40 77.00 -35.89
C MET A 1 37.49 76.55 -36.86
N MET A 2 37.68 75.25 -37.03
CA MET A 2 38.29 74.60 -38.20
C MET A 2 37.70 73.18 -38.25
N SER A 3 37.41 72.67 -39.44
CA SER A 3 36.60 71.47 -39.63
C SER A 3 36.88 70.85 -41.00
N ARG A 4 36.58 69.55 -41.14
CA ARG A 4 36.68 68.75 -42.38
C ARG A 4 38.08 68.59 -42.97
N MET A 5 38.72 67.44 -42.69
CA MET A 5 38.80 66.33 -43.67
C MET A 5 39.74 65.23 -43.17
N LEU A 6 39.17 64.05 -42.86
CA LEU A 6 39.73 62.70 -43.07
C LEU A 6 38.83 61.66 -42.36
N PHE A 7 37.61 61.49 -42.88
CA PHE A 7 36.82 60.28 -42.61
C PHE A 7 37.22 59.24 -43.67
N GLY A 8 37.83 58.13 -43.24
CA GLY A 8 38.33 57.12 -44.18
C GLY A 8 38.90 55.89 -43.49
N ILE A 9 38.09 54.83 -43.42
CA ILE A 9 38.52 53.42 -43.25
C ILE A 9 39.34 53.13 -41.97
N VAL A 10 38.64 52.98 -40.83
CA VAL A 10 38.61 51.69 -40.10
C VAL A 10 37.20 51.50 -39.56
N SER A 11 36.47 50.52 -40.09
CA SER A 11 35.16 50.11 -39.55
C SER A 11 34.92 48.63 -39.81
N PHE A 12 35.84 47.80 -39.34
CA PHE A 12 35.58 46.38 -39.16
C PHE A 12 34.89 46.20 -37.82
N LEU A 13 33.58 45.91 -37.87
CA LEU A 13 32.83 45.43 -36.73
C LEU A 13 33.37 44.05 -36.35
N ALA A 14 34.17 44.00 -35.29
CA ALA A 14 34.38 42.78 -34.54
C ALA A 14 33.07 42.42 -33.81
N VAL A 15 32.13 41.82 -34.54
CA VAL A 15 31.01 41.11 -33.91
C VAL A 15 31.64 39.92 -33.19
N ALA A 16 31.79 40.05 -31.87
CA ALA A 16 32.12 38.92 -31.02
C ALA A 16 30.96 37.92 -31.12
N ASN A 17 31.14 36.87 -31.93
CA ASN A 17 30.27 35.71 -31.90
C ASN A 17 30.33 35.15 -30.48
N VAL A 18 29.15 34.95 -29.87
CA VAL A 18 29.06 34.23 -28.60
C VAL A 18 29.41 32.78 -28.92
N VAL A 19 30.60 32.34 -28.52
CA VAL A 19 31.09 30.98 -28.79
C VAL A 19 30.48 30.03 -27.75
N ALA A 20 29.19 29.77 -27.90
CA ALA A 20 28.58 28.60 -27.28
C ALA A 20 29.25 27.35 -27.86
N SER A 21 29.85 26.53 -27.01
CA SER A 21 30.35 25.21 -27.44
C SER A 21 29.24 24.20 -27.18
N GLN A 22 28.54 23.80 -28.24
CA GLN A 22 27.39 22.91 -28.21
C GLN A 22 27.64 21.68 -29.09
N TRP A 23 27.11 20.54 -28.67
CA TRP A 23 27.25 19.25 -29.34
C TRP A 23 25.93 18.48 -29.29
N ILE A 24 25.51 17.96 -30.45
CA ILE A 24 24.39 16.99 -30.53
C ILE A 24 24.97 15.61 -30.18
N ILE A 25 24.25 14.87 -29.35
CA ILE A 25 24.70 13.59 -28.79
C ILE A 25 23.94 12.46 -29.47
N ASP A 26 24.57 11.84 -30.48
CA ASP A 26 23.92 10.78 -31.26
C ASP A 26 23.88 9.43 -30.50
N SER A 27 24.78 9.21 -29.53
CA SER A 27 24.86 7.99 -28.72
C SER A 27 25.45 8.24 -27.32
N LEU A 28 25.09 7.39 -26.35
CA LEU A 28 25.61 7.44 -24.98
C LEU A 28 26.02 6.04 -24.49
N PRO A 29 27.13 5.88 -23.74
CA PRO A 29 27.48 4.61 -23.12
C PRO A 29 26.37 4.11 -22.19
N GLY A 30 26.01 2.83 -22.32
CA GLY A 30 24.85 2.21 -21.66
C GLY A 30 23.59 2.19 -22.54
N PHE A 31 23.48 3.06 -23.55
CA PHE A 31 22.40 2.99 -24.53
C PHE A 31 22.78 2.09 -25.73
N SER A 32 21.82 1.34 -26.27
CA SER A 32 22.05 0.36 -27.35
C SER A 32 21.48 0.85 -28.69
N GLY A 33 22.30 1.60 -29.42
CA GLY A 33 21.93 2.24 -30.70
C GLY A 33 21.86 3.76 -30.57
N ASP A 34 21.27 4.40 -31.58
CA ASP A 34 21.03 5.84 -31.60
C ASP A 34 20.02 6.24 -30.51
N LEU A 35 20.12 7.46 -29.95
CA LEU A 35 19.15 7.93 -28.96
C LEU A 35 17.76 8.14 -29.59
N PRO A 36 16.65 7.73 -28.91
CA PRO A 36 15.30 7.88 -29.45
C PRO A 36 14.78 9.33 -29.37
N PHE A 37 15.41 10.15 -28.53
CA PHE A 37 15.21 11.59 -28.41
C PHE A 37 16.51 12.32 -28.79
N LYS A 38 16.39 13.57 -29.23
CA LYS A 38 17.55 14.39 -29.57
C LYS A 38 18.08 15.13 -28.35
N LEU A 39 19.26 14.74 -27.88
CA LEU A 39 20.02 15.39 -26.82
C LEU A 39 21.06 16.35 -27.40
N GLU A 40 21.16 17.55 -26.83
CA GLU A 40 22.28 18.48 -26.99
C GLU A 40 22.94 18.73 -25.62
N THR A 41 24.26 18.79 -25.57
CA THR A 41 25.00 19.31 -24.41
C THR A 41 25.89 20.48 -24.79
N GLY A 42 26.23 21.34 -23.83
CA GLY A 42 27.14 22.44 -24.09
C GLY A 42 27.53 23.26 -22.88
N TYR A 43 28.39 24.25 -23.12
CA TYR A 43 28.80 25.25 -22.13
C TYR A 43 28.47 26.67 -22.62
N ILE A 44 28.00 27.51 -21.70
CA ILE A 44 27.80 28.94 -21.90
C ILE A 44 28.54 29.73 -20.80
N GLY A 45 29.31 30.73 -21.21
CA GLY A 45 29.91 31.69 -20.30
C GLY A 45 28.86 32.67 -19.76
N VAL A 46 28.92 32.98 -18.47
CA VAL A 46 27.98 33.90 -17.78
C VAL A 46 28.74 34.96 -16.99
N GLY A 47 28.08 36.09 -16.73
CA GLY A 47 28.69 37.24 -16.06
C GLY A 47 29.45 38.17 -17.02
N ASP A 48 30.03 39.24 -16.48
CA ASP A 48 30.62 40.34 -17.26
C ASP A 48 31.92 39.95 -18.02
N LEU A 49 32.55 38.83 -17.65
CA LEU A 49 33.83 38.36 -18.21
C LEU A 49 33.75 36.98 -18.91
N ASP A 50 32.57 36.35 -18.94
CA ASP A 50 32.35 34.96 -19.40
C ASP A 50 33.23 33.91 -18.68
N ASP A 51 33.78 34.23 -17.50
CA ASP A 51 34.72 33.40 -16.75
C ASP A 51 34.05 32.26 -15.96
N VAL A 52 32.82 32.48 -15.50
CA VAL A 52 31.93 31.40 -15.02
C VAL A 52 31.35 30.68 -16.24
N GLN A 53 31.44 29.34 -16.26
CA GLN A 53 31.02 28.51 -17.41
C GLN A 53 29.97 27.49 -16.94
N LEU A 54 28.70 27.72 -17.27
CA LEU A 54 27.61 26.79 -16.94
C LEU A 54 27.48 25.71 -18.02
N PHE A 55 27.43 24.45 -17.59
CA PHE A 55 27.15 23.31 -18.45
C PHE A 55 25.64 23.02 -18.49
N TYR A 56 25.11 22.66 -19.67
CA TYR A 56 23.70 22.35 -19.85
C TYR A 56 23.46 21.03 -20.60
N TYR A 57 22.30 20.46 -20.32
CA TYR A 57 21.65 19.42 -21.11
C TYR A 57 20.39 20.04 -21.71
N PHE A 58 20.13 19.84 -23.00
CA PHE A 58 18.91 20.27 -23.67
C PHE A 58 18.34 19.10 -24.46
N ILE A 59 17.03 18.87 -24.34
CA ILE A 59 16.31 17.85 -25.10
C ILE A 59 15.24 18.52 -25.94
N GLU A 60 15.16 18.12 -27.19
CA GLU A 60 14.18 18.62 -28.14
C GLU A 60 12.88 17.79 -28.06
N SER A 61 11.72 18.45 -28.06
CA SER A 61 10.42 17.79 -27.84
C SER A 61 10.14 16.67 -28.85
N GLU A 62 9.66 15.54 -28.35
CA GLU A 62 9.23 14.39 -29.17
C GLU A 62 7.92 14.66 -29.96
N ARG A 63 7.22 15.77 -29.67
CA ARG A 63 5.92 16.14 -30.30
C ARG A 63 6.05 17.20 -31.39
N SER A 64 6.22 18.48 -31.03
CA SER A 64 6.46 19.58 -31.98
C SER A 64 7.43 20.62 -31.42
N PRO A 65 8.74 20.50 -31.67
CA PRO A 65 9.77 21.40 -31.14
C PRO A 65 9.56 22.90 -31.38
N GLU A 66 8.86 23.27 -32.44
CA GLU A 66 8.65 24.67 -32.85
C GLU A 66 7.34 25.28 -32.29
N ASP A 67 6.43 24.45 -31.75
CA ASP A 67 5.15 24.88 -31.14
C ASP A 67 5.10 24.64 -29.62
N ASP A 68 5.77 23.59 -29.13
CA ASP A 68 5.76 23.18 -27.73
C ASP A 68 6.53 24.17 -26.84
N ALA A 69 6.19 24.22 -25.54
CA ALA A 69 6.81 25.16 -24.64
C ALA A 69 8.29 24.82 -24.36
N LEU A 70 9.15 25.84 -24.38
CA LEU A 70 10.52 25.73 -23.88
C LEU A 70 10.49 25.73 -22.35
N VAL A 71 11.17 24.77 -21.75
CA VAL A 71 11.27 24.59 -20.30
C VAL A 71 12.72 24.74 -19.87
N LEU A 72 12.97 25.60 -18.89
CA LEU A 72 14.20 25.59 -18.10
C LEU A 72 13.93 24.82 -16.80
N TRP A 73 14.54 23.65 -16.63
CA TRP A 73 14.47 22.90 -15.36
C TRP A 73 15.59 23.33 -14.41
N LEU A 74 15.24 23.57 -13.14
CA LEU A 74 16.16 23.88 -12.04
C LEU A 74 16.03 22.79 -10.97
N THR A 75 17.02 21.90 -10.87
CA THR A 75 17.11 20.95 -9.75
C THR A 75 17.41 21.70 -8.44
N GLY A 76 16.68 21.36 -7.39
CA GLY A 76 16.72 22.02 -6.10
C GLY A 76 17.97 21.73 -5.27
N GLY A 77 18.62 22.80 -4.81
CA GLY A 77 19.65 22.77 -3.77
C GLY A 77 21.00 23.33 -4.26
N PRO A 78 21.68 24.16 -3.46
CA PRO A 78 23.01 24.67 -3.79
C PRO A 78 24.00 23.57 -4.21
N GLY A 79 24.57 23.72 -5.40
CA GLY A 79 25.54 22.77 -5.96
C GLY A 79 24.94 21.42 -6.39
N CYS A 80 23.60 21.26 -6.43
CA CYS A 80 22.95 20.10 -7.02
C CYS A 80 22.98 20.16 -8.55
N SER A 81 23.32 19.04 -9.19
CA SER A 81 23.45 18.96 -10.65
C SER A 81 22.11 18.70 -11.30
N ALA A 82 21.78 19.48 -12.34
CA ALA A 82 20.63 19.30 -13.23
C ALA A 82 20.58 17.92 -13.92
N PHE A 83 21.69 17.17 -13.89
CA PHE A 83 21.71 15.75 -14.27
C PHE A 83 20.77 14.90 -13.40
N SER A 84 20.47 15.31 -12.17
CA SER A 84 19.44 14.68 -11.33
C SER A 84 18.06 14.77 -11.98
N GLY A 85 17.66 15.98 -12.41
CA GLY A 85 16.37 16.20 -13.07
C GLY A 85 16.23 15.45 -14.40
N LEU A 86 17.34 15.33 -15.13
CA LEU A 86 17.42 14.59 -16.40
C LEU A 86 17.23 13.06 -16.26
N VAL A 87 17.56 12.49 -15.10
CA VAL A 87 17.62 11.03 -14.90
C VAL A 87 16.56 10.51 -13.93
N TYR A 88 16.15 11.33 -12.97
CA TYR A 88 15.24 10.91 -11.91
C TYR A 88 13.89 11.60 -11.96
N GLU A 89 13.79 12.83 -12.48
CA GLU A 89 12.60 13.65 -12.26
C GLU A 89 11.76 13.79 -13.54
N VAL A 90 12.29 14.44 -14.57
CA VAL A 90 11.51 14.91 -15.73
C VAL A 90 12.14 14.60 -17.08
N GLY A 91 13.35 14.01 -17.11
CA GLY A 91 14.02 13.61 -18.35
C GLY A 91 13.74 12.16 -18.77
N PRO A 92 14.07 11.81 -20.02
CA PRO A 92 13.82 10.49 -20.62
C PRO A 92 14.92 9.45 -20.36
N LEU A 93 15.96 9.78 -19.56
CA LEU A 93 17.02 8.84 -19.19
C LEU A 93 16.67 8.11 -17.89
N SER A 94 17.03 6.83 -17.81
CA SER A 94 16.99 6.02 -16.59
C SER A 94 18.20 5.07 -16.57
N PHE A 95 18.49 4.44 -15.41
CA PHE A 95 19.75 3.70 -15.18
C PHE A 95 19.60 2.25 -14.78
N ASP A 96 20.55 1.44 -15.28
CA ASP A 96 20.96 0.13 -14.73
C ASP A 96 22.51 0.09 -14.59
N TYR A 97 23.01 -0.11 -13.36
CA TYR A 97 24.32 -0.62 -12.86
C TYR A 97 25.71 -0.28 -13.53
N ALA A 98 26.66 0.31 -12.75
CA ALA A 98 28.17 0.30 -12.92
C ALA A 98 28.94 0.78 -11.63
N LYS A 99 30.30 1.03 -11.60
CA LYS A 99 31.16 1.68 -10.49
C LYS A 99 32.40 2.53 -10.97
N SER A 100 33.07 3.58 -10.37
CA SER A 100 33.13 4.54 -9.17
C SER A 100 34.08 5.77 -9.49
N LYS A 101 34.61 6.78 -8.73
CA LYS A 101 34.92 7.21 -7.30
C LYS A 101 35.35 8.76 -7.24
N SER A 102 35.59 9.47 -6.09
CA SER A 102 35.45 10.99 -5.91
C SER A 102 36.59 12.04 -5.70
N SER A 103 36.36 13.37 -5.99
CA SER A 103 37.08 14.59 -5.42
C SER A 103 36.52 16.04 -5.75
N GLU A 104 36.97 17.08 -5.00
CA GLU A 104 36.33 18.43 -4.83
C GLU A 104 36.87 19.67 -5.62
N GLY A 105 36.09 20.78 -5.60
CA GLY A 105 36.46 22.17 -6.00
C GLY A 105 35.56 23.28 -5.39
N TYR A 106 36.05 24.53 -5.29
CA TYR A 106 35.44 25.67 -4.55
C TYR A 106 35.13 26.90 -5.43
N ASN A 107 34.07 27.65 -5.08
CA ASN A 107 33.90 29.10 -5.26
C ASN A 107 32.84 29.62 -4.26
N ASN A 108 32.80 30.93 -3.99
CA ASN A 108 31.75 31.57 -3.19
C ASN A 108 30.63 32.08 -4.10
N ILE A 109 29.36 31.79 -3.76
CA ILE A 109 28.17 32.16 -4.53
C ILE A 109 26.99 32.49 -3.60
N SER A 110 25.96 33.18 -4.08
CA SER A 110 24.72 33.50 -3.34
C SER A 110 23.47 33.37 -4.20
N ASP A 111 22.27 33.40 -3.59
CA ASP A 111 20.99 33.31 -4.32
C ASP A 111 20.90 34.40 -5.40
N THR A 112 21.13 35.65 -5.02
CA THR A 112 21.05 36.80 -5.93
C THR A 112 22.04 36.69 -7.10
N LEU A 113 23.23 36.11 -6.88
CA LEU A 113 24.22 35.87 -7.94
C LEU A 113 23.78 34.72 -8.86
N ALA A 114 23.33 33.60 -8.31
CA ALA A 114 22.85 32.45 -9.08
C ALA A 114 21.65 32.82 -9.99
N VAL A 115 20.74 33.68 -9.51
CA VAL A 115 19.63 34.23 -10.32
C VAL A 115 20.17 35.03 -11.51
N ALA A 116 21.20 35.85 -11.31
CA ALA A 116 21.79 36.68 -12.36
C ALA A 116 22.54 35.83 -13.42
N GLU A 117 23.30 34.82 -12.99
CA GLU A 117 23.99 33.86 -13.86
C GLU A 117 23.00 33.07 -14.72
N LEU A 118 21.92 32.55 -14.13
CA LEU A 118 20.85 31.83 -14.86
C LEU A 118 20.11 32.72 -15.86
N TYR A 119 19.86 33.99 -15.51
CA TYR A 119 19.22 34.95 -16.42
C TYR A 119 20.13 35.34 -17.60
N ASP A 120 21.44 35.43 -17.38
CA ASP A 120 22.41 35.68 -18.44
C ASP A 120 22.61 34.45 -19.34
N PHE A 121 22.72 33.25 -18.74
CA PHE A 121 22.70 31.96 -19.43
C PHE A 121 21.51 31.86 -20.40
N LEU A 122 20.29 32.08 -19.90
CA LEU A 122 19.06 31.94 -20.69
C LEU A 122 19.02 32.92 -21.86
N ARG A 123 19.49 34.17 -21.67
CA ARG A 123 19.57 35.16 -22.76
C ARG A 123 20.65 34.83 -23.79
N LYS A 124 21.78 34.27 -23.37
CA LYS A 124 22.85 33.81 -24.27
C LYS A 124 22.44 32.55 -25.03
N TRP A 125 21.76 31.60 -24.38
CA TRP A 125 21.26 30.37 -24.99
C TRP A 125 20.18 30.67 -26.05
N LEU A 126 19.19 31.51 -25.73
CA LEU A 126 18.16 31.94 -26.69
C LEU A 126 18.73 32.73 -27.88
N LYS A 127 19.86 33.43 -27.70
CA LYS A 127 20.58 34.11 -28.78
C LYS A 127 21.31 33.13 -29.70
N ALA A 128 21.80 32.00 -29.16
CA ALA A 128 22.35 30.89 -29.96
C ALA A 128 21.25 30.07 -30.66
N HIS A 129 20.07 29.96 -30.03
CA HIS A 129 18.93 29.17 -30.50
C HIS A 129 17.71 30.01 -30.90
N PRO A 130 17.81 30.87 -31.94
CA PRO A 130 16.78 31.85 -32.27
C PRO A 130 15.45 31.26 -32.76
N ARG A 131 15.39 29.95 -33.06
CA ARG A 131 14.13 29.25 -33.37
C ARG A 131 13.17 29.24 -32.18
N PHE A 132 13.71 28.96 -30.98
CA PHE A 132 12.91 28.85 -29.76
C PHE A 132 12.45 30.21 -29.16
N LEU A 133 12.77 31.33 -29.82
CA LEU A 133 12.33 32.68 -29.40
C LEU A 133 10.81 32.91 -29.52
N LYS A 134 10.07 32.00 -30.17
CA LYS A 134 8.61 32.09 -30.34
C LYS A 134 7.84 31.22 -29.34
N ASN A 135 8.48 30.18 -28.82
CA ASN A 135 7.85 29.18 -27.96
C ASN A 135 7.41 29.83 -26.63
N PRO A 136 6.28 29.40 -26.03
CA PRO A 136 5.99 29.73 -24.64
C PRO A 136 7.15 29.27 -23.76
N LEU A 137 7.56 30.10 -22.79
CA LEU A 137 8.73 29.83 -21.95
C LEU A 137 8.35 29.78 -20.47
N TYR A 138 8.53 28.61 -19.87
CA TYR A 138 8.35 28.35 -18.45
C TYR A 138 9.69 28.06 -17.77
N ILE A 139 9.81 28.42 -16.50
CA ILE A 139 10.83 27.84 -15.61
C ILE A 139 10.14 26.85 -14.69
N MET A 140 10.72 25.67 -14.55
CA MET A 140 10.21 24.58 -13.73
C MET A 140 11.32 24.09 -12.79
N GLY A 141 10.98 23.50 -11.65
CA GLY A 141 11.98 22.95 -10.74
C GLY A 141 11.40 22.45 -9.43
N ASP A 142 12.26 21.96 -8.56
CA ASP A 142 11.91 21.39 -7.25
C ASP A 142 12.58 22.12 -6.08
N SER A 143 12.05 21.88 -4.87
CA SER A 143 12.69 22.19 -3.60
C SER A 143 13.15 23.65 -3.48
N TYR A 144 14.46 23.92 -3.53
CA TYR A 144 15.03 25.27 -3.42
C TYR A 144 14.82 26.15 -4.66
N ALA A 145 14.39 25.59 -5.81
CA ALA A 145 14.15 26.36 -7.04
C ALA A 145 13.08 27.45 -6.87
N GLY A 146 12.20 27.34 -5.86
CA GLY A 146 11.19 28.35 -5.52
C GLY A 146 11.73 29.74 -5.20
N ILE A 147 13.04 29.88 -4.95
CA ILE A 147 13.71 31.16 -4.66
C ILE A 147 14.06 31.94 -5.95
N ILE A 148 14.17 31.29 -7.12
CA ILE A 148 14.98 31.78 -8.26
C ILE A 148 14.18 31.87 -9.59
N LEU A 149 13.14 32.72 -9.70
CA LEU A 149 12.19 32.70 -10.85
C LEU A 149 11.68 34.08 -11.37
N PRO A 150 11.79 34.37 -12.70
CA PRO A 150 11.08 35.53 -13.26
C PRO A 150 10.65 35.46 -14.77
N ILE A 151 9.65 34.66 -15.21
CA ILE A 151 9.04 34.75 -16.58
C ILE A 151 7.57 34.25 -16.66
N LEU A 152 7.01 34.02 -17.88
CA LEU A 152 5.58 33.96 -18.23
C LEU A 152 4.70 33.00 -17.41
N GLY A 153 5.29 31.93 -16.92
CA GLY A 153 4.72 31.06 -15.90
C GLY A 153 5.80 30.24 -15.24
N TYR A 154 5.48 29.61 -14.11
CA TYR A 154 6.40 28.69 -13.46
C TYR A 154 5.68 27.51 -12.81
N VAL A 155 6.41 26.40 -12.68
CA VAL A 155 5.93 25.17 -12.04
C VAL A 155 6.91 24.74 -10.96
N LEU A 156 6.44 24.46 -9.74
CA LEU A 156 7.30 24.13 -8.60
C LEU A 156 6.84 22.89 -7.83
N GLY A 157 7.75 21.93 -7.66
CA GLY A 157 7.58 20.76 -6.80
C GLY A 157 8.15 20.98 -5.39
N ASN A 158 7.38 20.70 -4.33
CA ASN A 158 7.77 20.79 -2.92
C ASN A 158 8.58 22.06 -2.56
N PRO A 159 8.13 23.27 -2.93
CA PRO A 159 8.97 24.46 -2.87
C PRO A 159 9.28 24.90 -1.43
N LEU A 160 10.58 25.07 -1.15
CA LEU A 160 11.04 25.80 0.03
C LEU A 160 10.89 27.31 -0.23
N THR A 161 10.18 28.00 0.66
CA THR A 161 9.88 29.45 0.55
C THR A 161 10.17 30.24 1.82
N ASN A 162 10.25 29.59 2.98
CA ASN A 162 10.80 30.09 4.24
C ASN A 162 11.32 28.91 5.09
N THR A 163 12.65 28.81 5.25
CA THR A 163 13.34 27.77 6.03
C THR A 163 12.91 27.67 7.50
N HIS A 164 12.29 28.71 8.07
CA HIS A 164 11.67 28.60 9.39
C HIS A 164 10.32 27.87 9.29
N ASP A 165 9.35 28.47 8.61
CA ASP A 165 7.95 28.01 8.52
C ASP A 165 7.83 26.61 7.91
N ASP A 166 8.53 26.35 6.79
CA ASP A 166 8.46 25.09 6.05
C ASP A 166 9.01 23.90 6.87
N LEU A 167 10.01 24.15 7.71
CA LEU A 167 10.56 23.14 8.64
C LEU A 167 9.76 23.05 9.95
N ASN A 168 9.02 24.10 10.32
CA ASN A 168 8.13 24.10 11.48
C ASN A 168 6.89 23.21 11.24
N ALA A 169 6.39 23.17 10.01
CA ALA A 169 5.25 22.33 9.61
C ALA A 169 5.45 20.80 9.77
N ARG A 170 6.68 20.33 10.03
CA ARG A 170 6.97 18.89 10.16
C ARG A 170 6.23 18.20 11.32
N ILE A 171 5.95 18.91 12.41
CA ILE A 171 5.24 18.33 13.56
C ILE A 171 3.74 18.17 13.29
N PRO A 172 3.00 19.22 12.81
CA PRO A 172 1.64 19.04 12.32
C PRO A 172 1.51 18.00 11.19
N PHE A 173 2.48 17.91 10.27
CA PHE A 173 2.47 16.88 9.22
C PHE A 173 2.63 15.47 9.81
N ALA A 174 3.55 15.28 10.76
CA ALA A 174 3.74 14.00 11.42
C ALA A 174 2.47 13.54 12.15
N HIS A 175 1.78 14.46 12.83
CA HIS A 175 0.47 14.21 13.43
C HIS A 175 -0.58 13.78 12.39
N LEU A 176 -0.75 14.53 11.30
CA LEU A 176 -1.68 14.16 10.20
C LEU A 176 -1.36 12.81 9.55
N LYS A 177 -0.11 12.34 9.62
CA LYS A 177 0.32 11.01 9.12
C LYS A 177 0.26 9.90 10.17
N GLY A 178 -0.23 10.18 11.38
CA GLY A 178 -0.27 9.21 12.49
C GLY A 178 1.11 8.86 13.03
N LEU A 179 2.16 9.64 12.74
CA LEU A 179 3.50 9.44 13.28
C LEU A 179 3.63 9.91 14.75
N LEU A 180 2.61 10.60 15.28
CA LEU A 180 2.49 11.10 16.65
C LEU A 180 1.06 10.84 17.17
N SER A 181 0.90 10.66 18.48
CA SER A 181 -0.41 10.70 19.14
C SER A 181 -0.99 12.12 19.21
N ASP A 182 -2.31 12.21 19.41
CA ASP A 182 -3.02 13.48 19.68
C ASP A 182 -2.47 14.15 20.96
N GLU A 183 -2.18 13.36 22.00
CA GLU A 183 -1.62 13.83 23.26
C GLU A 183 -0.23 14.43 23.08
N LEU A 184 0.68 13.76 22.37
CA LEU A 184 2.02 14.28 22.09
C LEU A 184 1.94 15.53 21.22
N TYR A 185 1.08 15.54 20.20
CA TYR A 185 0.91 16.70 19.33
C TYR A 185 0.39 17.93 20.08
N GLU A 186 -0.71 17.82 20.83
CA GLU A 186 -1.25 18.94 21.60
C GLU A 186 -0.36 19.34 22.79
N SER A 187 0.40 18.41 23.39
CA SER A 187 1.47 18.74 24.35
C SER A 187 2.56 19.60 23.71
N THR A 188 3.17 19.11 22.62
CA THR A 188 4.24 19.81 21.89
C THR A 188 3.77 21.19 21.42
N LYS A 189 2.60 21.26 20.78
CA LYS A 189 1.95 22.48 20.28
C LYS A 189 1.72 23.52 21.38
N LYS A 190 1.28 23.09 22.57
CA LYS A 190 1.05 23.94 23.74
C LYS A 190 2.36 24.41 24.39
N ASN A 191 3.30 23.49 24.63
CA ASN A 191 4.52 23.76 25.39
C ASN A 191 5.56 24.54 24.55
N CYS A 192 5.65 24.23 23.25
CA CYS A 192 6.44 24.97 22.26
C CYS A 192 5.69 26.18 21.66
N LYS A 193 4.40 26.37 21.98
CA LYS A 193 3.55 27.47 21.49
C LYS A 193 3.42 27.54 19.96
N GLY A 194 3.49 26.39 19.28
CA GLY A 194 3.51 26.27 17.82
C GLY A 194 4.87 26.53 17.16
N GLU A 195 5.92 26.85 17.93
CA GLU A 195 7.27 27.14 17.42
C GLU A 195 8.23 26.00 17.80
N TYR A 196 8.53 25.12 16.85
CA TYR A 196 9.31 23.89 17.02
C TYR A 196 10.76 24.03 16.51
N ARG A 197 11.12 25.21 15.99
CA ARG A 197 12.45 25.54 15.44
C ARG A 197 13.14 26.57 16.32
N ASN A 198 14.44 26.40 16.57
CA ASN A 198 15.27 27.33 17.37
C ASN A 198 14.72 27.60 18.79
N VAL A 199 14.10 26.59 19.41
CA VAL A 199 13.43 26.71 20.72
C VAL A 199 14.40 27.09 21.84
N ASP A 200 13.88 27.81 22.84
CA ASP A 200 14.61 28.16 24.06
C ASP A 200 15.01 26.89 24.84
N PRO A 201 16.32 26.59 25.02
CA PRO A 201 16.77 25.39 25.73
C PRO A 201 16.39 25.34 27.21
N SER A 202 15.91 26.45 27.80
CA SER A 202 15.36 26.49 29.16
C SER A 202 13.89 26.09 29.25
N ASN A 203 13.17 26.00 28.12
CA ASN A 203 11.79 25.53 28.05
C ASN A 203 11.72 23.99 28.10
N ALA A 204 12.12 23.41 29.23
CA ALA A 204 12.26 21.97 29.41
C ALA A 204 11.05 21.12 28.91
N PRO A 205 9.77 21.48 29.17
CA PRO A 205 8.63 20.72 28.64
C PRO A 205 8.63 20.60 27.11
N CYS A 206 8.91 21.70 26.40
CA CYS A 206 9.03 21.68 24.94
C CYS A 206 10.25 20.87 24.47
N VAL A 207 11.37 20.95 25.19
CA VAL A 207 12.58 20.16 24.86
C VAL A 207 12.34 18.66 25.04
N ASP A 208 11.58 18.26 26.05
CA ASP A 208 11.18 16.85 26.26
C ASP A 208 10.14 16.38 25.22
N ASP A 209 9.11 17.18 24.91
CA ASP A 209 8.15 16.86 23.83
C ASP A 209 8.88 16.66 22.47
N LEU A 210 9.79 17.58 22.12
CA LEU A 210 10.58 17.52 20.88
C LEU A 210 11.59 16.36 20.87
N ARG A 211 12.05 15.93 22.04
CA ARG A 211 12.87 14.72 22.18
C ARG A 211 12.05 13.47 21.87
N VAL A 212 10.83 13.33 22.43
CA VAL A 212 9.93 12.20 22.10
C VAL A 212 9.53 12.22 20.63
N PHE A 213 9.22 13.39 20.05
CA PHE A 213 9.03 13.55 18.60
C PHE A 213 10.22 13.02 17.79
N THR A 214 11.45 13.31 18.23
CA THR A 214 12.68 12.82 17.57
C THR A 214 12.83 11.31 17.72
N GLU A 215 12.61 10.76 18.91
CA GLU A 215 12.65 9.31 19.18
C GLU A 215 11.63 8.52 18.33
N CYS A 216 10.45 9.09 18.04
CA CYS A 216 9.45 8.52 17.14
C CYS A 216 9.81 8.63 15.64
N THR A 217 10.64 9.58 15.23
CA THR A 217 10.85 9.94 13.81
C THR A 217 12.28 9.70 13.29
N GLU A 218 13.27 9.45 14.15
CA GLU A 218 14.70 9.30 13.79
C GLU A 218 15.00 8.21 12.75
N LYS A 219 14.11 7.22 12.60
CA LYS A 219 14.26 6.08 11.67
C LYS A 219 13.56 6.30 10.31
N LEU A 220 12.85 7.42 10.13
CA LEU A 220 12.12 7.74 8.90
C LEU A 220 13.04 8.26 7.79
N TYR A 221 12.81 7.79 6.57
CA TYR A 221 13.34 8.44 5.38
C TYR A 221 12.49 9.68 5.08
N THR A 222 12.85 10.84 5.65
CA THR A 222 11.97 12.03 5.63
C THR A 222 11.55 12.54 4.24
N ALA A 223 12.28 12.22 3.17
CA ALA A 223 11.89 12.59 1.80
C ALA A 223 10.75 11.71 1.23
N GLN A 224 10.46 10.56 1.84
CA GLN A 224 9.36 9.65 1.52
C GLN A 224 9.13 8.73 2.72
N ILE A 225 8.17 9.05 3.59
CA ILE A 225 7.99 8.32 4.87
C ILE A 225 7.55 6.86 4.73
N LEU A 226 7.24 6.41 3.50
CA LEU A 226 6.88 5.03 3.14
C LEU A 226 8.00 4.25 2.45
N GLU A 227 9.25 4.71 2.53
CA GLU A 227 10.45 4.00 2.03
C GLU A 227 11.49 3.73 3.13
N PRO A 228 12.37 2.70 2.96
CA PRO A 228 13.37 2.32 3.96
C PRO A 228 14.55 3.31 4.01
N THR A 229 14.87 3.76 5.21
CA THR A 229 16.15 4.44 5.50
C THR A 229 17.30 3.47 5.28
N CYS A 230 17.98 3.54 4.14
CA CYS A 230 19.03 2.58 3.80
C CYS A 230 20.32 2.80 4.60
N GLN A 231 21.00 1.71 4.96
CA GLN A 231 22.37 1.78 5.48
C GLN A 231 23.32 2.14 4.33
N LEU A 232 23.63 3.43 4.20
CA LEU A 232 24.22 4.00 2.99
C LEU A 232 25.51 3.33 2.51
N LEU A 233 25.55 3.05 1.20
CA LEU A 233 26.76 2.87 0.37
C LEU A 233 27.05 4.10 -0.53
N SER A 234 26.44 5.26 -0.26
CA SER A 234 26.86 6.53 -0.86
C SER A 234 28.23 6.96 -0.28
N PRO A 235 29.25 7.29 -1.10
CA PRO A 235 30.61 7.56 -0.64
C PRO A 235 30.78 8.86 0.17
N LYS A 236 29.75 9.71 0.25
CA LYS A 236 29.65 10.80 1.22
C LYS A 236 28.22 10.80 1.82
N ARG A 237 28.13 10.70 3.16
CA ARG A 237 26.89 10.98 3.92
C ARG A 237 26.86 12.46 4.31
N ARG A 238 25.64 13.01 4.48
CA ARG A 238 25.44 14.26 5.21
C ARG A 238 26.10 14.20 6.59
N GLY A 239 26.96 15.17 6.90
CA GLY A 239 27.46 15.43 8.26
C GLY A 239 28.58 14.53 8.80
N SER A 240 29.05 13.50 8.07
CA SER A 240 30.18 12.67 8.50
C SER A 240 31.50 13.06 7.82
N LYS A 241 32.62 13.07 8.56
CA LYS A 241 33.95 13.05 7.93
C LYS A 241 34.10 11.81 7.04
N TRP A 242 34.70 12.01 5.88
CA TRP A 242 35.09 10.93 4.97
C TRP A 242 36.17 10.05 5.61
N ASP A 243 36.03 8.74 5.47
CA ASP A 243 37.05 7.74 5.80
C ASP A 243 37.81 7.37 4.52
N PRO A 244 39.12 7.67 4.41
CA PRO A 244 39.92 7.30 3.24
C PRO A 244 40.04 5.79 3.05
N ASP A 245 40.11 5.03 4.14
CA ASP A 245 40.56 3.64 4.11
C ASP A 245 39.45 2.66 3.70
N ALA A 246 38.19 3.09 3.80
CA ALA A 246 37.00 2.37 3.33
C ALA A 246 36.99 2.09 1.81
N LEU A 247 37.92 2.67 1.04
CA LEU A 247 37.92 2.65 -0.42
C LEU A 247 39.22 2.11 -1.06
N ASN A 248 40.10 1.48 -0.26
CA ASN A 248 41.37 0.89 -0.71
C ASN A 248 41.24 -0.46 -1.45
N GLY A 249 40.04 -1.02 -1.58
CA GLY A 249 39.75 -2.18 -2.43
C GLY A 249 39.52 -1.81 -3.90
N ASP A 250 39.82 -2.77 -4.79
CA ASP A 250 39.60 -2.60 -6.23
C ASP A 250 38.11 -2.42 -6.57
N SER A 251 37.80 -1.75 -7.68
CA SER A 251 36.40 -1.55 -8.10
C SER A 251 35.67 -2.88 -8.38
N LEU A 252 36.42 -3.95 -8.67
CA LEU A 252 35.93 -5.31 -8.79
C LEU A 252 35.41 -5.89 -7.46
N ASP A 253 36.11 -5.69 -6.34
CA ASP A 253 35.69 -6.24 -5.04
C ASP A 253 34.35 -5.66 -4.61
N LEU A 254 34.14 -4.36 -4.87
CA LEU A 254 32.88 -3.68 -4.57
C LEU A 254 31.74 -4.08 -5.54
N LEU A 255 32.06 -4.61 -6.73
CA LEU A 255 31.06 -5.25 -7.61
C LEU A 255 30.76 -6.68 -7.14
N GLN A 256 31.78 -7.44 -6.73
CA GLN A 256 31.59 -8.77 -6.15
C GLN A 256 30.80 -8.72 -4.84
N SER A 257 30.97 -7.68 -4.02
CA SER A 257 30.16 -7.48 -2.81
C SER A 257 28.67 -7.19 -3.13
N LEU A 258 28.34 -6.70 -4.32
CA LEU A 258 26.96 -6.58 -4.79
C LEU A 258 26.44 -7.88 -5.42
N SER A 259 27.23 -8.63 -6.20
CA SER A 259 26.79 -9.95 -6.69
C SER A 259 26.65 -11.00 -5.57
N ASN A 260 27.35 -10.78 -4.46
CA ASN A 260 27.22 -11.56 -3.21
C ASN A 260 25.99 -11.14 -2.37
N LEU A 261 25.20 -10.14 -2.80
CA LEU A 261 23.80 -9.98 -2.35
C LEU A 261 22.91 -11.03 -3.03
N HIS A 262 23.28 -12.31 -2.92
CA HIS A 262 22.39 -13.42 -3.21
C HIS A 262 21.22 -13.39 -2.23
N GLU A 263 20.01 -13.37 -2.77
CA GLU A 263 18.76 -12.86 -2.15
C GLU A 263 18.57 -13.18 -0.65
N PRO A 264 18.77 -12.18 0.24
CA PRO A 264 18.18 -12.16 1.58
C PRO A 264 16.91 -11.29 1.50
N ALA A 265 15.87 -11.84 0.85
CA ALA A 265 14.55 -11.21 0.64
C ALA A 265 14.57 -9.81 -0.02
N GLY A 266 14.87 -9.78 -1.33
CA GLY A 266 14.27 -8.83 -2.31
C GLY A 266 14.39 -7.32 -2.08
N ARG A 267 15.39 -6.84 -1.33
CA ARG A 267 15.42 -5.44 -0.83
C ARG A 267 16.09 -4.46 -1.78
N TRP A 268 15.32 -3.91 -2.72
CA TRP A 268 15.69 -2.71 -3.49
C TRP A 268 15.72 -1.46 -2.57
N CYS A 269 16.52 -0.47 -2.92
CA CYS A 269 16.74 0.77 -2.16
C CYS A 269 16.92 1.95 -3.13
N ARG A 270 16.22 3.06 -2.88
CA ARG A 270 16.24 4.23 -3.80
C ARG A 270 17.61 4.90 -3.85
N GLU A 271 18.35 4.97 -2.74
CA GLU A 271 19.70 5.58 -2.75
C GLU A 271 20.72 4.82 -3.61
N TYR A 272 20.46 3.57 -4.00
CA TYR A 272 21.29 2.87 -4.99
C TYR A 272 21.22 3.54 -6.37
N ASN A 273 20.08 4.15 -6.73
CA ASN A 273 19.96 4.92 -7.96
C ASN A 273 21.01 6.04 -8.01
N TYR A 274 21.11 6.83 -6.93
CA TYR A 274 22.04 7.96 -6.85
C TYR A 274 23.49 7.51 -6.96
N LEU A 275 23.81 6.34 -6.40
CA LEU A 275 25.11 5.69 -6.57
C LEU A 275 25.35 5.37 -8.06
N PHE A 276 24.37 4.89 -8.82
CA PHE A 276 24.52 4.64 -10.27
C PHE A 276 24.72 5.91 -11.11
N SER A 277 23.99 7.01 -10.85
CA SER A 277 24.26 8.32 -11.50
C SER A 277 25.70 8.79 -11.27
N TYR A 278 26.09 8.74 -9.99
CA TYR A 278 27.39 9.13 -9.46
C TYR A 278 28.55 8.38 -10.11
N ILE A 279 28.27 7.20 -10.64
CA ILE A 279 29.23 6.40 -11.37
C ILE A 279 29.26 6.79 -12.83
N TRP A 280 28.10 6.78 -13.49
CA TRP A 280 28.02 6.92 -14.94
C TRP A 280 28.57 8.27 -15.40
N ALA A 281 28.25 9.35 -14.69
CA ALA A 281 28.78 10.70 -14.96
C ALA A 281 30.31 10.84 -14.72
N ASN A 282 30.94 9.83 -14.11
CA ASN A 282 32.39 9.75 -13.88
C ASN A 282 33.10 8.69 -14.73
N ASP A 283 32.38 7.93 -15.56
CA ASP A 283 33.03 7.12 -16.57
C ASP A 283 33.62 8.01 -17.67
N LYS A 284 34.89 7.78 -18.04
CA LYS A 284 35.59 8.64 -18.99
C LYS A 284 35.00 8.57 -20.40
N SER A 285 34.40 7.44 -20.80
CA SER A 285 33.70 7.33 -22.09
C SER A 285 32.41 8.15 -22.10
N VAL A 286 31.70 8.21 -20.98
CA VAL A 286 30.51 9.06 -20.80
C VAL A 286 30.88 10.54 -20.82
N GLN A 287 31.91 10.94 -20.08
CA GLN A 287 32.40 12.31 -20.08
C GLN A 287 32.86 12.77 -21.47
N ASN A 288 33.51 11.87 -22.23
CA ASN A 288 33.89 12.15 -23.61
C ASN A 288 32.66 12.27 -24.54
N ALA A 289 31.66 11.41 -24.39
CA ALA A 289 30.42 11.45 -25.17
C ALA A 289 29.58 12.70 -24.88
N LEU A 290 29.51 13.15 -23.63
CA LEU A 290 28.86 14.40 -23.20
C LEU A 290 29.70 15.66 -23.49
N HIS A 291 30.88 15.51 -24.11
CA HIS A 291 31.83 16.59 -24.41
C HIS A 291 32.27 17.43 -23.19
N ILE A 292 32.39 16.79 -22.02
CA ILE A 292 32.93 17.41 -20.80
C ILE A 292 34.38 17.84 -21.03
N ARG A 293 34.69 19.10 -20.76
CA ARG A 293 36.03 19.67 -20.96
C ARG A 293 37.03 19.03 -19.99
N GLU A 294 38.08 18.43 -20.52
CA GLU A 294 39.11 17.78 -19.69
C GLU A 294 39.74 18.75 -18.70
N GLY A 295 39.71 18.39 -17.42
CA GLY A 295 40.20 19.23 -16.32
C GLY A 295 39.24 20.33 -15.84
N SER A 296 38.07 20.56 -16.46
CA SER A 296 37.09 21.55 -15.94
C SER A 296 36.40 21.09 -14.66
N ILE A 297 36.33 19.77 -14.46
CA ILE A 297 35.82 19.13 -13.26
C ILE A 297 36.70 17.91 -12.97
N LYS A 298 37.01 17.64 -11.70
CA LYS A 298 37.76 16.42 -11.31
C LYS A 298 36.84 15.21 -11.24
N GLU A 299 35.60 15.44 -10.80
CA GLU A 299 34.57 14.44 -10.57
C GLU A 299 33.19 15.13 -10.55
N TRP A 300 32.20 14.50 -11.17
CA TRP A 300 30.79 14.83 -10.95
C TRP A 300 30.30 14.32 -9.58
N VAL A 301 29.59 15.17 -8.82
CA VAL A 301 28.81 14.77 -7.64
C VAL A 301 27.35 15.20 -7.81
N ARG A 302 26.40 14.44 -7.24
CA ARG A 302 24.97 14.78 -7.34
C ARG A 302 24.66 16.16 -6.75
N CYS A 303 25.18 16.43 -5.56
CA CYS A 303 25.14 17.73 -4.91
C CYS A 303 26.46 18.02 -4.19
N ASN A 304 27.08 19.17 -4.47
CA ASN A 304 28.33 19.59 -3.85
C ASN A 304 28.08 20.28 -2.49
N GLU A 305 27.91 19.50 -1.42
CA GLU A 305 27.78 20.02 -0.04
C GLU A 305 29.05 20.76 0.47
N SER A 306 30.14 20.82 -0.30
CA SER A 306 31.35 21.61 0.01
C SER A 306 31.36 23.00 -0.66
N LEU A 307 30.32 23.35 -1.42
CA LEU A 307 30.14 24.68 -2.01
C LEU A 307 29.89 25.74 -0.93
N VAL A 308 30.64 26.85 -0.97
CA VAL A 308 30.45 27.98 -0.03
C VAL A 308 29.32 28.87 -0.54
N TYR A 309 28.09 28.44 -0.26
CA TYR A 309 26.87 29.15 -0.65
C TYR A 309 26.39 30.10 0.45
N THR A 310 26.04 31.32 0.06
CA THR A 310 25.50 32.36 0.96
C THR A 310 24.02 32.56 0.66
N TYR A 311 23.16 32.17 1.61
CA TYR A 311 21.73 32.43 1.51
C TYR A 311 21.46 33.91 1.80
N ASP A 312 21.20 34.70 0.75
CA ASP A 312 20.90 36.14 0.82
C ASP A 312 19.41 36.47 0.60
N VAL A 313 18.61 35.50 0.15
CA VAL A 313 17.14 35.58 0.12
C VAL A 313 16.54 34.73 1.25
N SER A 314 16.07 35.38 2.32
CA SER A 314 15.46 34.70 3.47
C SER A 314 14.04 34.18 3.21
N SER A 315 13.33 34.68 2.19
CA SER A 315 12.03 34.14 1.77
C SER A 315 11.64 34.54 0.34
N SER A 316 11.05 33.59 -0.40
CA SER A 316 10.59 33.81 -1.78
C SER A 316 9.18 34.41 -1.89
N LEU A 317 8.41 34.50 -0.80
CA LEU A 317 6.96 34.80 -0.81
C LEU A 317 6.59 36.11 -1.51
N ASN A 318 7.43 37.14 -1.40
CA ASN A 318 7.22 38.41 -2.11
C ASN A 318 7.46 38.31 -3.63
N TYR A 319 8.30 37.39 -4.09
CA TYR A 319 8.46 37.10 -5.52
C TYR A 319 7.19 36.42 -6.05
N HIS A 320 6.72 35.34 -5.43
CA HIS A 320 5.45 34.69 -5.80
C HIS A 320 4.29 35.70 -5.88
N ARG A 321 4.09 36.50 -4.81
CA ARG A 321 3.07 37.56 -4.72
C ARG A 321 3.19 38.61 -5.85
N ASN A 322 4.40 38.95 -6.28
CA ASN A 322 4.64 39.91 -7.35
C ASN A 322 4.46 39.30 -8.75
N LEU A 323 4.85 38.04 -8.96
CA LEU A 323 4.72 37.31 -10.22
C LEU A 323 3.23 37.07 -10.57
N ILE A 324 2.43 36.63 -9.59
CA ILE A 324 0.98 36.45 -9.76
C ILE A 324 0.28 37.77 -10.07
N LYS A 325 0.70 38.87 -9.42
CA LYS A 325 0.18 40.23 -9.70
C LYS A 325 0.59 40.78 -11.07
N LYS A 326 1.73 40.36 -11.64
CA LYS A 326 2.14 40.63 -13.03
C LYS A 326 1.31 39.84 -14.05
N GLY A 327 0.72 38.71 -13.62
CA GLY A 327 -0.21 37.92 -14.42
C GLY A 327 0.37 36.64 -15.01
N TYR A 328 1.41 36.10 -14.38
CA TYR A 328 1.99 34.82 -14.77
C TYR A 328 1.15 33.66 -14.24
N GLN A 329 1.05 32.58 -15.03
CA GLN A 329 0.40 31.34 -14.60
C GLN A 329 1.30 30.57 -13.64
N VAL A 330 0.72 29.92 -12.64
CA VAL A 330 1.48 29.21 -11.61
C VAL A 330 0.85 27.84 -11.34
N LEU A 331 1.68 26.80 -11.36
CA LEU A 331 1.33 25.48 -10.81
C LEU A 331 2.32 25.16 -9.68
N ILE A 332 1.81 24.83 -8.51
CA ILE A 332 2.59 24.37 -7.36
C ILE A 332 2.10 22.98 -7.01
N TYR A 333 3.02 22.05 -6.82
CA TYR A 333 2.69 20.68 -6.44
C TYR A 333 3.58 20.18 -5.32
N SER A 334 3.06 19.26 -4.51
CA SER A 334 3.82 18.65 -3.40
C SER A 334 3.57 17.15 -3.29
N GLY A 335 4.58 16.40 -2.85
CA GLY A 335 4.44 14.98 -2.54
C GLY A 335 3.60 14.79 -1.27
N ASP A 336 2.56 13.97 -1.33
CA ASP A 336 1.65 13.80 -0.19
C ASP A 336 2.28 13.08 1.00
N HIS A 337 3.45 12.45 0.83
CA HIS A 337 4.25 11.76 1.86
C HIS A 337 5.66 12.36 2.05
N ASP A 338 5.90 13.60 1.57
CA ASP A 338 7.12 14.36 1.86
C ASP A 338 7.07 14.97 3.28
N MET A 339 7.98 14.54 4.16
CA MET A 339 8.22 15.15 5.47
C MET A 339 9.45 16.08 5.44
N ALA A 340 10.23 16.12 4.36
CA ALA A 340 11.33 17.05 4.20
C ALA A 340 10.79 18.47 4.02
N ILE A 341 9.84 18.68 3.10
CA ILE A 341 9.04 19.91 2.93
C ILE A 341 7.55 19.55 2.86
N PRO A 342 6.83 19.53 4.00
CA PRO A 342 5.42 19.14 4.04
C PRO A 342 4.50 19.98 3.14
N TYR A 343 3.60 19.32 2.40
CA TYR A 343 2.61 20.00 1.55
C TYR A 343 1.73 21.00 2.30
N ILE A 344 1.50 20.80 3.60
CA ILE A 344 0.73 21.72 4.45
C ILE A 344 1.44 23.07 4.66
N ALA A 345 2.79 23.11 4.62
CA ALA A 345 3.53 24.36 4.61
C ALA A 345 3.34 25.09 3.28
N THR A 346 3.41 24.33 2.18
CA THR A 346 3.13 24.84 0.83
C THR A 346 1.72 25.44 0.75
N HIS A 347 0.72 24.79 1.36
CA HIS A 347 -0.63 25.33 1.46
C HIS A 347 -0.70 26.64 2.26
N ALA A 348 -0.19 26.63 3.50
CA ALA A 348 -0.28 27.77 4.41
C ALA A 348 0.38 29.05 3.86
N TRP A 349 1.49 28.92 3.11
CA TRP A 349 2.09 30.11 2.50
C TRP A 349 1.33 30.61 1.27
N ILE A 350 0.67 29.73 0.51
CA ILE A 350 -0.22 30.11 -0.60
C ILE A 350 -1.45 30.87 -0.07
N GLU A 351 -2.03 30.45 1.05
CA GLU A 351 -3.09 31.21 1.75
C GLU A 351 -2.59 32.61 2.17
N SER A 352 -1.35 32.72 2.66
CA SER A 352 -0.73 34.01 3.04
C SER A 352 -0.61 35.02 1.87
N LEU A 353 -0.79 34.58 0.62
CA LEU A 353 -0.87 35.49 -0.53
C LEU A 353 -2.18 36.29 -0.58
N ASN A 354 -3.23 35.83 0.12
CA ASN A 354 -4.58 36.38 0.15
C ASN A 354 -5.20 36.52 -1.26
N LEU A 355 -5.32 35.37 -1.92
CA LEU A 355 -5.91 35.20 -3.25
C LEU A 355 -7.38 34.75 -3.15
N THR A 356 -8.17 34.95 -4.21
CA THR A 356 -9.56 34.50 -4.23
C THR A 356 -9.66 33.05 -4.68
N ILE A 357 -10.11 32.15 -3.79
CA ILE A 357 -10.42 30.75 -4.16
C ILE A 357 -11.47 30.76 -5.29
N ALA A 358 -11.14 30.11 -6.41
CA ALA A 358 -12.01 29.98 -7.58
C ALA A 358 -12.55 28.54 -7.71
N HIS A 359 -11.70 27.56 -7.42
CA HIS A 359 -12.11 26.19 -7.12
C HIS A 359 -11.45 25.78 -5.80
N ASP A 360 -12.29 25.49 -4.82
CA ASP A 360 -11.90 24.92 -3.54
C ASP A 360 -11.37 23.48 -3.71
N TRP A 361 -10.91 22.88 -2.62
CA TRP A 361 -10.35 21.53 -2.54
C TRP A 361 -11.15 20.49 -3.31
N ARG A 362 -10.47 19.75 -4.20
CA ARG A 362 -11.04 18.67 -5.01
C ARG A 362 -10.04 17.52 -5.20
N PRO A 363 -10.46 16.25 -5.11
CA PRO A 363 -9.60 15.13 -5.45
C PRO A 363 -9.42 15.07 -6.98
N TRP A 364 -8.21 14.74 -7.44
CA TRP A 364 -7.93 14.47 -8.87
C TRP A 364 -7.50 13.02 -9.06
N PHE A 365 -7.73 12.50 -10.26
CA PHE A 365 -7.70 11.06 -10.53
C PHE A 365 -6.87 10.71 -11.77
N VAL A 366 -6.14 9.60 -11.69
CA VAL A 366 -5.47 8.93 -12.82
C VAL A 366 -5.99 7.48 -12.91
N ASP A 367 -6.37 7.03 -14.10
CA ASP A 367 -6.96 5.71 -14.42
C ASP A 367 -8.23 5.27 -13.63
N GLY A 368 -8.76 6.13 -12.77
CA GLY A 368 -9.87 5.84 -11.85
C GLY A 368 -9.47 5.73 -10.38
N GLN A 369 -8.22 6.12 -10.03
CA GLN A 369 -7.74 6.22 -8.65
C GLN A 369 -7.31 7.65 -8.31
N ILE A 370 -7.46 8.05 -7.04
CA ILE A 370 -6.98 9.33 -6.50
C ILE A 370 -5.46 9.43 -6.67
N ALA A 371 -5.04 10.43 -7.45
CA ALA A 371 -3.64 10.84 -7.60
C ALA A 371 -3.31 12.08 -6.74
N GLY A 372 -4.24 12.54 -5.90
CA GLY A 372 -4.06 13.57 -4.88
C GLY A 372 -5.24 14.54 -4.83
N PHE A 373 -5.00 15.77 -4.38
CA PHE A 373 -5.99 16.85 -4.44
C PHE A 373 -5.48 18.09 -5.19
N THR A 374 -6.38 18.98 -5.57
CA THR A 374 -6.08 20.29 -6.20
C THR A 374 -6.92 21.40 -5.58
N MET A 375 -6.38 22.62 -5.61
CA MET A 375 -7.05 23.87 -5.26
C MET A 375 -6.66 24.95 -6.28
N GLN A 376 -7.58 25.82 -6.67
CA GLN A 376 -7.31 26.91 -7.63
C GLN A 376 -7.68 28.26 -7.06
N TYR A 377 -6.69 29.16 -7.02
CA TYR A 377 -6.79 30.52 -6.53
C TYR A 377 -6.63 31.50 -7.70
N THR A 378 -7.24 32.67 -7.60
CA THR A 378 -7.25 33.67 -8.66
C THR A 378 -6.88 35.07 -8.18
N TRP A 379 -6.26 35.82 -9.09
CA TRP A 379 -6.09 37.26 -9.00
C TRP A 379 -6.57 37.92 -10.30
N LYS A 380 -7.77 38.50 -10.28
CA LYS A 380 -8.49 39.10 -11.42
C LYS A 380 -8.83 38.11 -12.55
N LYS A 381 -7.84 37.71 -13.35
CA LYS A 381 -7.97 36.80 -14.50
C LYS A 381 -6.82 35.79 -14.62
N TYR A 382 -5.99 35.71 -13.58
CA TYR A 382 -4.79 34.88 -13.52
C TYR A 382 -4.96 33.84 -12.42
N CYS A 383 -4.53 32.62 -12.69
CA CYS A 383 -4.73 31.48 -11.79
C CYS A 383 -3.40 30.98 -11.22
N LEU A 384 -3.45 30.58 -9.95
CA LEU A 384 -2.48 29.70 -9.30
C LEU A 384 -3.22 28.39 -8.98
N THR A 385 -2.69 27.27 -9.44
CA THR A 385 -3.14 25.93 -9.05
C THR A 385 -2.17 25.37 -8.02
N PHE A 386 -2.70 24.90 -6.90
CA PHE A 386 -1.97 24.02 -5.97
C PHE A 386 -2.44 22.58 -6.18
N ALA A 387 -1.53 21.62 -6.05
CA ALA A 387 -1.80 20.19 -6.15
C ALA A 387 -1.00 19.39 -5.12
N THR A 388 -1.53 18.25 -4.68
CA THR A 388 -0.73 17.18 -4.08
C THR A 388 -0.63 16.00 -5.03
N VAL A 389 0.48 15.28 -4.96
CA VAL A 389 0.74 14.07 -5.73
C VAL A 389 0.76 12.87 -4.79
N LYS A 390 -0.18 11.97 -5.02
CA LYS A 390 -0.46 10.69 -4.37
C LYS A 390 -0.44 9.60 -5.45
N ALA A 391 -0.36 8.34 -5.03
CA ALA A 391 0.45 7.40 -5.76
C ALA A 391 -0.19 6.09 -6.19
N ARG A 392 0.41 5.53 -7.25
CA ARG A 392 0.17 4.18 -7.75
C ARG A 392 1.47 3.38 -7.90
N ILE A 393 1.48 2.13 -7.42
CA ILE A 393 2.28 1.02 -7.98
C ILE A 393 1.41 -0.24 -7.84
N ILE A 394 1.45 -1.14 -8.83
CA ILE A 394 0.59 -2.34 -8.87
C ILE A 394 0.89 -3.35 -7.75
N PHE A 395 2.04 -3.22 -7.05
CA PHE A 395 2.49 -4.15 -6.00
C PHE A 395 2.95 -3.49 -4.68
N TYR A 396 3.10 -2.16 -4.60
CA TYR A 396 3.61 -1.47 -3.40
C TYR A 396 2.96 -0.09 -3.18
N LEU A 397 2.51 0.20 -1.98
CA LEU A 397 1.87 1.47 -1.61
C LEU A 397 2.92 2.48 -1.11
N ILE A 398 3.46 3.30 -2.01
CA ILE A 398 4.47 4.33 -1.73
C ILE A 398 4.00 5.66 -2.32
N GLY A 399 3.88 6.71 -1.50
CA GLY A 399 3.26 8.00 -1.82
C GLY A 399 4.07 8.93 -2.74
N GLY A 400 3.67 10.20 -2.85
CA GLY A 400 4.53 11.23 -3.47
C GLY A 400 5.58 11.75 -2.49
N GLY A 401 6.85 11.81 -2.90
CA GLY A 401 7.97 12.26 -2.06
C GLY A 401 8.54 13.64 -2.44
N HIS A 402 9.71 13.97 -1.88
CA HIS A 402 10.36 15.29 -1.99
C HIS A 402 10.74 15.71 -3.42
N THR A 403 11.21 14.77 -4.24
CA THR A 403 11.34 14.91 -5.69
C THR A 403 10.14 14.24 -6.36
N ALA A 404 8.92 14.77 -6.18
CA ALA A 404 7.68 14.05 -6.51
C ALA A 404 7.64 13.34 -7.89
N PRO A 405 8.22 13.89 -8.99
CA PRO A 405 8.30 13.18 -10.27
C PRO A 405 9.18 11.90 -10.23
N GLU A 406 10.22 11.85 -9.39
CA GLU A 406 11.06 10.66 -9.14
C GLU A 406 10.30 9.53 -8.42
N TYR A 407 9.25 9.87 -7.68
CA TYR A 407 8.37 8.88 -7.07
C TYR A 407 7.22 8.52 -8.01
N LYS A 408 6.67 9.50 -8.75
CA LYS A 408 5.39 9.43 -9.50
C LYS A 408 5.43 10.18 -10.85
N PRO A 409 6.22 9.71 -11.85
CA PRO A 409 6.39 10.43 -13.11
C PRO A 409 5.10 10.47 -13.95
N SER A 410 4.33 9.38 -13.96
CA SER A 410 3.04 9.28 -14.66
C SER A 410 1.99 10.26 -14.12
N GLU A 411 1.85 10.33 -12.80
CA GLU A 411 0.91 11.22 -12.13
C GLU A 411 1.34 12.70 -12.31
N CYS A 412 2.63 13.01 -12.14
CA CYS A 412 3.15 14.36 -12.40
C CYS A 412 2.95 14.83 -13.85
N LEU A 413 3.15 13.95 -14.83
CA LEU A 413 2.90 14.27 -16.24
C LEU A 413 1.41 14.55 -16.50
N ALA A 414 0.51 13.68 -16.04
CA ALA A 414 -0.94 13.83 -16.19
C ALA A 414 -1.48 15.11 -15.53
N MET A 415 -0.90 15.51 -14.38
CA MET A 415 -1.18 16.78 -13.71
C MET A 415 -0.77 17.98 -14.56
N ILE A 416 0.42 17.98 -15.16
CA ILE A 416 0.95 19.09 -15.97
C ILE A 416 0.10 19.28 -17.24
N ASP A 417 -0.25 18.18 -17.93
CA ASP A 417 -1.15 18.20 -19.09
C ASP A 417 -2.55 18.74 -18.73
N SER A 418 -3.12 18.26 -17.62
CA SER A 418 -4.45 18.66 -17.14
C SER A 418 -4.54 20.13 -16.71
N CYS A 419 -3.43 20.71 -16.22
CA CYS A 419 -3.36 22.12 -15.85
C CYS A 419 -3.22 23.08 -17.04
N GLY A 420 -3.12 22.58 -18.28
CA GLY A 420 -3.07 23.41 -19.48
C GLY A 420 -1.71 24.07 -19.73
N VAL A 421 -0.66 23.69 -19.00
CA VAL A 421 0.66 24.35 -19.03
C VAL A 421 1.39 24.06 -20.35
N LEU A 422 1.23 22.84 -20.90
CA LEU A 422 1.95 22.37 -22.09
C LEU A 422 1.04 22.11 -23.31
N THR A 423 -0.24 22.46 -23.26
CA THR A 423 -1.24 22.08 -24.28
C THR A 423 -1.74 23.24 -25.14
N VAL A 424 -1.16 23.36 -26.35
CA VAL A 424 -1.92 23.83 -27.52
C VAL A 424 -3.02 22.79 -27.82
N LYS A 425 -4.17 23.22 -28.33
CA LYS A 425 -5.37 22.38 -28.54
C LYS A 425 -5.07 21.08 -29.33
N LEU A 426 -5.04 19.95 -28.63
CA LEU A 426 -5.04 18.62 -29.24
C LEU A 426 -6.48 18.08 -29.33
N SER A 427 -6.97 17.95 -30.56
CA SER A 427 -8.17 17.18 -30.84
C SER A 427 -7.82 15.70 -30.99
N SER A 428 -8.26 14.87 -30.05
CA SER A 428 -8.37 13.40 -30.13
C SER A 428 -7.16 12.63 -30.66
N PHE A 429 -6.33 12.11 -29.74
CA PHE A 429 -5.52 10.92 -29.99
C PHE A 429 -5.58 9.97 -28.78
N SER A 430 -5.40 8.67 -29.02
CA SER A 430 -5.51 7.60 -28.02
C SER A 430 -4.14 7.25 -27.44
N TYR A 431 -4.01 7.21 -26.12
CA TYR A 431 -2.79 6.79 -25.43
C TYR A 431 -2.65 5.25 -25.44
N THR A 432 -2.18 4.72 -26.57
CA THR A 432 -1.82 3.30 -26.71
C THR A 432 -0.47 3.19 -27.43
N ASN A 433 0.64 3.42 -26.69
CA ASN A 433 1.93 2.72 -26.88
C ASN A 433 3.03 3.16 -25.87
N GLN A 434 3.10 2.48 -24.72
CA GLN A 434 4.36 2.30 -23.96
C GLN A 434 4.71 0.81 -23.74
N ALA A 435 3.86 -0.12 -24.20
CA ALA A 435 4.01 -1.56 -23.96
C ALA A 435 4.91 -2.30 -24.98
N GLU A 436 5.32 -1.67 -26.08
CA GLU A 436 6.02 -2.37 -27.19
C GLU A 436 7.54 -2.46 -27.05
N LEU A 437 8.21 -1.57 -26.28
CA LEU A 437 9.68 -1.60 -26.13
C LEU A 437 10.21 -2.87 -25.45
N VAL A 438 9.36 -3.64 -24.75
CA VAL A 438 9.76 -4.84 -23.98
C VAL A 438 9.68 -6.13 -24.83
N LYS A 439 9.38 -6.06 -26.14
CA LYS A 439 9.10 -7.25 -26.98
C LYS A 439 9.99 -7.46 -28.21
N ALA A 440 11.11 -6.74 -28.32
CA ALA A 440 11.92 -6.68 -29.54
C ALA A 440 13.11 -7.67 -29.68
N THR A 441 13.13 -8.83 -29.00
CA THR A 441 14.26 -9.80 -29.16
C THR A 441 13.90 -11.28 -28.98
N THR A 442 13.02 -11.88 -29.81
CA THR A 442 13.02 -13.36 -30.00
C THR A 442 12.42 -13.84 -31.32
N THR A 443 13.17 -13.77 -32.42
CA THR A 443 12.86 -14.53 -33.65
C THR A 443 14.13 -15.08 -34.29
N SER A 444 14.33 -16.40 -34.27
CA SER A 444 15.60 -17.03 -34.68
C SER A 444 15.65 -17.39 -36.17
N LEU A 445 16.79 -17.13 -36.83
CA LEU A 445 17.15 -17.76 -38.10
C LEU A 445 18.67 -18.06 -38.22
N LYS A 446 19.04 -19.28 -37.81
CA LYS A 446 20.09 -20.15 -38.40
C LYS A 446 21.55 -19.62 -38.54
N LYS A 447 22.43 -20.10 -37.64
CA LYS A 447 23.75 -20.79 -37.82
C LYS A 447 24.63 -20.53 -39.08
N PRO A 448 25.98 -20.71 -39.02
CA PRO A 448 26.85 -20.97 -37.84
C PRO A 448 28.21 -20.22 -37.80
N ASN A 449 28.83 -20.08 -36.61
CA ASN A 449 30.19 -20.59 -36.34
C ASN A 449 30.59 -20.45 -34.85
N HIS A 450 31.67 -21.16 -34.47
CA HIS A 450 32.22 -21.34 -33.11
C HIS A 450 32.86 -20.04 -32.54
N PHE A 451 33.04 -19.83 -31.23
CA PHE A 451 33.45 -20.79 -30.17
C PHE A 451 32.67 -20.70 -28.84
N LEU A 452 32.75 -21.78 -28.06
CA LEU A 452 32.27 -21.88 -26.67
C LEU A 452 33.41 -21.60 -25.68
N ILE A 453 33.07 -21.02 -24.53
CA ILE A 453 33.57 -21.47 -23.23
C ILE A 453 32.33 -21.73 -22.36
N THR A 454 32.13 -22.97 -21.94
CA THR A 454 31.05 -23.37 -21.02
C THR A 454 31.65 -23.92 -19.74
N VAL A 455 31.21 -23.40 -18.59
CA VAL A 455 31.40 -24.06 -17.30
C VAL A 455 30.21 -24.98 -17.08
N ASP A 456 30.48 -26.24 -16.76
CA ASP A 456 29.51 -27.33 -16.69
C ASP A 456 29.19 -27.66 -15.21
N TYR A 457 27.91 -27.82 -14.88
CA TYR A 457 27.48 -28.21 -13.53
C TYR A 457 26.87 -29.61 -13.58
N GLN A 458 27.66 -30.58 -13.14
CA GLN A 458 27.45 -31.99 -13.45
C GLN A 458 26.27 -32.62 -12.70
N GLN A 459 25.46 -33.39 -13.44
CA GLN A 459 24.61 -34.44 -12.87
C GLN A 459 25.45 -35.70 -12.57
N PRO A 460 25.16 -36.47 -11.51
CA PRO A 460 25.73 -37.80 -11.30
C PRO A 460 24.94 -38.89 -12.07
N PRO A 461 25.54 -39.64 -13.02
CA PRO A 461 24.88 -40.73 -13.73
C PRO A 461 24.97 -42.09 -12.98
N GLY A 462 23.93 -42.91 -13.09
CA GLY A 462 23.79 -44.18 -12.36
C GLY A 462 24.44 -45.42 -13.00
N VAL A 463 24.07 -46.61 -12.49
CA VAL A 463 24.56 -47.92 -12.98
C VAL A 463 23.40 -48.89 -13.22
N PHE A 464 23.43 -49.56 -14.38
CA PHE A 464 22.47 -50.60 -14.80
C PHE A 464 22.69 -51.96 -14.11
N ARG A 465 21.63 -52.78 -13.97
CA ARG A 465 21.54 -54.08 -14.71
C ARG A 465 20.23 -54.87 -14.59
N ARG A 466 19.72 -55.21 -15.79
CA ARG A 466 19.04 -56.46 -16.24
C ARG A 466 17.66 -56.85 -15.66
N SER A 467 16.89 -57.43 -16.58
CA SER A 467 15.59 -58.07 -16.43
C SER A 467 15.69 -59.55 -16.05
N ILE A 468 14.61 -60.07 -15.46
CA ILE A 468 14.23 -61.49 -15.48
C ILE A 468 12.72 -61.54 -15.76
N ASP A 469 12.32 -62.17 -16.86
CA ASP A 469 10.96 -62.70 -17.05
C ASP A 469 10.84 -64.08 -16.39
N LEU A 470 9.65 -64.40 -15.87
CA LEU A 470 8.92 -65.66 -16.13
C LEU A 470 7.56 -65.61 -15.38
N PRO A 471 6.49 -66.27 -15.89
CA PRO A 471 5.13 -66.10 -15.40
C PRO A 471 4.73 -67.17 -14.38
N PHE A 472 3.60 -66.94 -13.69
CA PHE A 472 2.66 -68.04 -13.45
C PHE A 472 1.21 -67.55 -13.49
N LYS A 473 0.38 -68.25 -14.27
CA LYS A 473 -1.08 -68.17 -14.26
C LYS A 473 -1.59 -69.48 -13.65
N LEU A 474 -2.46 -69.41 -12.64
CA LEU A 474 -3.25 -70.55 -12.18
C LEU A 474 -4.62 -70.08 -11.69
N GLU A 475 -5.58 -70.99 -11.73
CA GLU A 475 -6.99 -70.67 -12.02
C GLU A 475 -7.92 -71.69 -11.33
N THR A 476 -9.19 -71.33 -11.18
CA THR A 476 -10.32 -72.17 -10.68
C THR A 476 -10.39 -72.47 -9.17
N GLY A 477 -11.63 -72.54 -8.66
CA GLY A 477 -11.97 -72.79 -7.25
C GLY A 477 -13.48 -72.67 -6.98
N TYR A 478 -14.22 -73.75 -7.25
CA TYR A 478 -15.67 -73.93 -7.03
C TYR A 478 -16.10 -73.75 -5.55
N SER A 479 -17.37 -73.57 -5.14
CA SER A 479 -18.61 -73.02 -5.75
C SER A 479 -19.80 -73.20 -4.76
N SER A 480 -20.79 -72.28 -4.72
CA SER A 480 -22.16 -72.52 -4.19
C SER A 480 -22.31 -72.80 -2.65
N ILE A 481 -23.47 -72.84 -1.98
CA ILE A 481 -24.90 -72.69 -2.38
C ILE A 481 -25.78 -72.26 -1.16
N TYR A 482 -26.86 -71.46 -1.39
CA TYR A 482 -28.05 -71.18 -0.50
C TYR A 482 -27.83 -70.77 0.99
N THR A 483 -28.81 -70.26 1.78
CA THR A 483 -30.25 -69.99 1.59
C THR A 483 -30.68 -68.68 2.29
N SER A 484 -31.88 -68.19 1.97
CA SER A 484 -32.58 -67.08 2.64
C SER A 484 -32.87 -67.29 4.14
N LEU A 485 -32.88 -66.19 4.91
CA LEU A 485 -33.53 -66.10 6.23
C LEU A 485 -34.82 -65.24 6.14
N ASN A 486 -35.86 -65.63 6.87
CA ASN A 486 -37.24 -65.19 6.65
C ASN A 486 -37.75 -64.31 7.80
N LEU A 487 -38.37 -63.15 7.49
CA LEU A 487 -38.94 -62.27 8.50
C LEU A 487 -40.25 -62.86 9.07
N ARG A 488 -40.18 -63.61 10.17
CA ARG A 488 -41.39 -63.89 10.98
C ARG A 488 -41.23 -64.13 12.50
N GLU A 489 -40.03 -64.36 13.03
CA GLU A 489 -39.83 -64.64 14.46
C GLU A 489 -39.25 -63.46 15.29
N VAL A 490 -39.37 -62.23 14.79
CA VAL A 490 -38.88 -61.00 15.47
C VAL A 490 -39.93 -60.36 16.40
N GLN A 491 -41.15 -60.91 16.48
CA GLN A 491 -42.29 -60.29 17.20
C GLN A 491 -42.82 -61.08 18.42
N LYS A 492 -42.07 -62.05 18.97
CA LYS A 492 -42.54 -62.89 20.10
C LYS A 492 -41.56 -63.08 21.25
N MET A 493 -40.80 -62.04 21.65
CA MET A 493 -40.09 -62.08 22.94
C MET A 493 -39.87 -60.72 23.64
N MET A 494 -40.84 -59.80 23.56
CA MET A 494 -40.91 -58.69 24.53
C MET A 494 -41.77 -59.08 25.73
N LEU A 495 -41.13 -59.47 26.84
CA LEU A 495 -41.45 -59.13 28.23
C LEU A 495 -40.51 -59.88 29.19
N LEU A 496 -40.27 -59.29 30.37
CA LEU A 496 -39.46 -59.82 31.50
C LEU A 496 -37.94 -59.98 31.23
N PHE A 497 -37.14 -58.97 31.62
CA PHE A 497 -36.04 -59.12 32.62
C PHE A 497 -35.38 -57.76 32.94
N PHE A 498 -35.94 -57.03 33.91
CA PHE A 498 -35.31 -55.83 34.50
C PHE A 498 -34.57 -56.19 35.80
N SER A 499 -33.28 -56.55 35.73
CA SER A 499 -32.37 -56.60 36.89
C SER A 499 -30.93 -57.00 36.53
N SER A 500 -30.13 -56.09 35.95
CA SER A 500 -28.69 -56.31 35.76
C SER A 500 -27.90 -54.99 35.63
N PRO A 501 -26.67 -54.87 36.18
CA PRO A 501 -25.81 -53.68 36.02
C PRO A 501 -25.47 -53.32 34.57
N VAL A 502 -25.63 -54.27 33.64
CA VAL A 502 -25.39 -54.06 32.20
C VAL A 502 -26.23 -52.90 31.63
N ALA A 503 -27.42 -52.64 32.18
CA ALA A 503 -28.26 -51.51 31.73
C ALA A 503 -27.59 -50.15 31.95
N LEU A 504 -26.84 -49.97 33.04
CA LEU A 504 -26.07 -48.75 33.31
C LEU A 504 -24.90 -48.61 32.35
N VAL A 505 -24.19 -49.71 32.06
CA VAL A 505 -23.10 -49.73 31.07
C VAL A 505 -23.63 -49.38 29.68
N VAL A 506 -24.77 -49.93 29.25
CA VAL A 506 -25.42 -49.60 27.97
C VAL A 506 -25.88 -48.14 27.94
N GLN A 507 -26.40 -47.58 29.03
CA GLN A 507 -26.75 -46.15 29.09
C GLN A 507 -25.52 -45.22 29.05
N LEU A 508 -24.37 -45.62 29.60
CA LEU A 508 -23.11 -44.89 29.37
C LEU A 508 -22.65 -44.99 27.91
N PHE A 509 -22.65 -46.18 27.30
CA PHE A 509 -22.28 -46.32 25.88
C PHE A 509 -23.26 -45.61 24.93
N GLN A 510 -24.55 -45.52 25.26
CA GLN A 510 -25.53 -44.73 24.50
C GLN A 510 -25.31 -43.21 24.62
N LYS A 511 -24.59 -42.70 25.62
CA LYS A 511 -24.13 -41.31 25.67
C LYS A 511 -22.86 -41.04 24.84
N VAL A 512 -22.11 -42.09 24.48
CA VAL A 512 -20.87 -41.98 23.68
C VAL A 512 -21.14 -42.09 22.17
N ALA A 513 -22.35 -42.51 21.77
CA ALA A 513 -22.71 -42.77 20.38
C ALA A 513 -23.81 -41.84 19.85
N ASN A 514 -23.51 -40.54 19.68
CA ASN A 514 -24.25 -39.68 18.72
C ASN A 514 -23.58 -38.35 18.32
N VAL A 515 -22.30 -38.08 18.66
CA VAL A 515 -21.53 -37.02 17.97
C VAL A 515 -21.11 -37.54 16.60
N VAL A 516 -22.02 -37.44 15.62
CA VAL A 516 -21.74 -37.79 14.21
C VAL A 516 -21.00 -36.63 13.55
N ALA A 517 -19.78 -36.36 14.03
CA ALA A 517 -18.84 -35.45 13.39
C ALA A 517 -18.50 -36.00 12.00
N SER A 518 -18.99 -35.31 10.97
CA SER A 518 -18.84 -35.73 9.58
C SER A 518 -17.55 -35.12 9.04
N GLN A 519 -16.40 -35.68 9.43
CA GLN A 519 -15.06 -35.13 9.17
C GLN A 519 -14.24 -35.98 8.19
N TRP A 520 -13.42 -35.32 7.37
CA TRP A 520 -12.62 -35.93 6.31
C TRP A 520 -11.26 -35.24 6.16
N VAL A 521 -10.17 -36.01 6.14
CA VAL A 521 -8.82 -35.49 5.87
C VAL A 521 -8.61 -35.42 4.36
N ILE A 522 -8.23 -34.23 3.86
CA ILE A 522 -8.14 -33.92 2.44
C ILE A 522 -6.69 -33.94 2.02
N ASN A 523 -6.29 -34.99 1.30
CA ASN A 523 -4.90 -35.15 0.85
C ASN A 523 -4.58 -34.32 -0.41
N SER A 524 -5.55 -34.02 -1.26
CA SER A 524 -5.36 -33.21 -2.48
C SER A 524 -6.62 -32.41 -2.83
N LEU A 525 -6.42 -31.24 -3.44
CA LEU A 525 -7.48 -30.33 -3.88
C LEU A 525 -7.38 -30.05 -5.38
N PRO A 526 -8.49 -30.04 -6.14
CA PRO A 526 -8.48 -29.60 -7.53
C PRO A 526 -7.89 -28.19 -7.65
N GLY A 527 -6.98 -28.00 -8.59
CA GLY A 527 -6.25 -26.75 -8.78
C GLY A 527 -4.89 -26.68 -8.06
N PHE A 528 -4.64 -27.47 -7.02
CA PHE A 528 -3.32 -27.62 -6.41
C PHE A 528 -2.49 -28.71 -7.12
N PRO A 529 -1.16 -28.54 -7.30
CA PRO A 529 -0.31 -29.54 -7.96
C PRO A 529 0.14 -30.65 -7.00
N GLY A 530 -0.61 -31.76 -6.96
CA GLY A 530 -0.27 -32.95 -6.17
C GLY A 530 -0.96 -32.99 -4.81
N ASP A 531 -0.34 -33.69 -3.85
CA ASP A 531 -0.83 -33.77 -2.47
C ASP A 531 -0.49 -32.47 -1.69
N LEU A 532 -1.34 -32.10 -0.72
CA LEU A 532 -1.12 -30.95 0.15
C LEU A 532 0.06 -31.22 1.11
N PRO A 533 1.00 -30.28 1.27
CA PRO A 533 2.15 -30.44 2.18
C PRO A 533 1.81 -30.16 3.65
N PHE A 534 0.54 -29.84 3.94
CA PHE A 534 -0.02 -29.62 5.26
C PHE A 534 -1.32 -30.43 5.37
N LYS A 535 -1.72 -30.81 6.59
CA LYS A 535 -2.97 -31.53 6.80
C LYS A 535 -4.16 -30.56 6.77
N LEU A 536 -4.99 -30.67 5.74
CA LEU A 536 -6.34 -30.11 5.71
C LEU A 536 -7.35 -31.16 6.17
N GLU A 537 -8.29 -30.75 7.01
CA GLU A 537 -9.46 -31.54 7.39
C GLU A 537 -10.71 -30.69 7.18
N THR A 538 -11.77 -31.26 6.60
CA THR A 538 -13.07 -30.57 6.44
C THR A 538 -14.18 -31.36 7.09
N GLY A 539 -15.27 -30.68 7.45
CA GLY A 539 -16.44 -31.39 7.95
C GLY A 539 -17.63 -30.54 8.31
N TYR A 540 -18.66 -31.20 8.81
CA TYR A 540 -19.88 -30.59 9.32
C TYR A 540 -20.10 -30.92 10.81
N ILE A 541 -20.47 -29.91 11.59
CA ILE A 541 -20.97 -30.06 12.96
C ILE A 541 -22.40 -29.53 13.04
N GLY A 542 -23.26 -30.27 13.76
CA GLY A 542 -24.64 -29.88 14.00
C GLY A 542 -24.80 -28.95 15.19
N VAL A 543 -25.60 -27.90 15.03
CA VAL A 543 -25.91 -26.89 16.06
C VAL A 543 -27.39 -26.44 15.95
N GLY A 544 -27.81 -25.51 16.80
CA GLY A 544 -29.23 -25.15 16.94
C GLY A 544 -30.07 -26.23 17.65
N GLU A 545 -31.39 -26.10 17.61
CA GLU A 545 -32.28 -27.14 18.13
C GLU A 545 -32.23 -28.41 17.27
N LEU A 546 -32.19 -29.58 17.92
CA LEU A 546 -32.15 -30.91 17.26
C LEU A 546 -31.03 -31.06 16.19
N ASP A 547 -29.95 -30.29 16.35
CA ASP A 547 -28.85 -30.16 15.39
C ASP A 547 -29.34 -29.74 13.98
N ASP A 548 -30.41 -28.95 13.85
CA ASP A 548 -31.00 -28.61 12.54
C ASP A 548 -30.03 -27.82 11.64
N VAL A 549 -29.27 -26.90 12.23
CA VAL A 549 -28.20 -26.15 11.57
C VAL A 549 -26.96 -27.03 11.42
N GLN A 550 -26.25 -26.91 10.30
CA GLN A 550 -25.05 -27.65 9.96
C GLN A 550 -23.96 -26.67 9.52
N LEU A 551 -23.04 -26.34 10.43
CA LEU A 551 -21.90 -25.48 10.13
C LEU A 551 -20.76 -26.30 9.51
N PHE A 552 -20.27 -25.82 8.37
CA PHE A 552 -19.12 -26.37 7.66
C PHE A 552 -17.82 -25.72 8.15
N TYR A 553 -16.73 -26.48 8.20
CA TYR A 553 -15.42 -25.96 8.59
C TYR A 553 -14.27 -26.55 7.75
N TYR A 554 -13.18 -25.79 7.72
CA TYR A 554 -11.84 -26.19 7.29
C TYR A 554 -10.92 -26.10 8.51
N PHE A 555 -10.30 -27.19 8.93
CA PHE A 555 -9.30 -27.21 9.99
C PHE A 555 -7.92 -27.53 9.40
N ILE A 556 -6.90 -26.77 9.80
CA ILE A 556 -5.52 -26.94 9.37
C ILE A 556 -4.60 -26.96 10.60
N GLU A 557 -3.74 -27.98 10.66
CA GLU A 557 -2.75 -28.16 11.73
C GLU A 557 -1.51 -27.27 11.52
N SER A 558 -0.87 -26.85 12.61
CA SER A 558 0.30 -25.95 12.56
C SER A 558 1.49 -26.58 11.84
N GLU A 559 2.19 -25.78 11.04
CA GLU A 559 3.45 -26.15 10.39
C GLU A 559 4.64 -26.15 11.36
N ARG A 560 4.50 -25.60 12.58
CA ARG A 560 5.58 -25.44 13.58
C ARG A 560 5.49 -26.47 14.71
N SER A 561 4.47 -26.42 15.57
CA SER A 561 4.19 -27.46 16.58
C SER A 561 2.70 -27.68 16.79
N LEU A 562 2.23 -28.89 16.47
CA LEU A 562 0.86 -29.35 16.70
C LEU A 562 0.45 -29.27 18.18
N GLU A 563 1.37 -29.58 19.11
CA GLU A 563 1.07 -29.72 20.53
C GLU A 563 1.25 -28.42 21.32
N ASP A 564 2.16 -27.53 20.89
CA ASP A 564 2.48 -26.29 21.61
C ASP A 564 1.78 -25.05 21.05
N ASP A 565 1.57 -24.96 19.73
CA ASP A 565 0.99 -23.76 19.11
C ASP A 565 -0.49 -23.60 19.46
N ALA A 566 -0.98 -22.36 19.38
CA ALA A 566 -2.36 -22.01 19.66
C ALA A 566 -3.37 -22.82 18.83
N LEU A 567 -4.55 -23.08 19.41
CA LEU A 567 -5.76 -23.38 18.65
C LEU A 567 -6.50 -22.07 18.40
N VAL A 568 -6.83 -21.81 17.14
CA VAL A 568 -7.52 -20.60 16.69
C VAL A 568 -8.84 -20.98 16.05
N LEU A 569 -9.94 -20.35 16.49
CA LEU A 569 -11.18 -20.29 15.73
C LEU A 569 -11.20 -18.97 14.95
N TRP A 570 -11.26 -19.03 13.63
CA TRP A 570 -11.28 -17.87 12.73
C TRP A 570 -12.68 -17.60 12.17
N LEU A 571 -13.16 -16.36 12.35
CA LEU A 571 -14.47 -15.87 11.90
C LEU A 571 -14.30 -14.70 10.92
N THR A 572 -14.56 -14.95 9.63
CA THR A 572 -14.66 -13.86 8.64
C THR A 572 -16.00 -13.14 8.75
N GLY A 573 -16.01 -11.80 8.67
CA GLY A 573 -17.19 -11.00 9.02
C GLY A 573 -18.30 -10.91 7.95
N GLY A 574 -18.74 -9.67 7.66
CA GLY A 574 -19.82 -9.38 6.69
C GLY A 574 -21.05 -8.69 7.29
N PRO A 575 -21.96 -9.40 8.01
CA PRO A 575 -21.97 -10.83 8.26
C PRO A 575 -22.25 -11.65 6.99
N GLY A 576 -22.03 -12.96 7.06
CA GLY A 576 -22.37 -13.90 5.99
C GLY A 576 -21.30 -14.08 4.92
N CYS A 577 -20.04 -13.71 5.19
CA CYS A 577 -18.90 -13.98 4.31
C CYS A 577 -18.21 -15.30 4.67
N SER A 578 -18.00 -16.17 3.68
CA SER A 578 -17.36 -17.48 3.87
C SER A 578 -15.93 -17.33 4.37
N ALA A 579 -15.57 -18.09 5.41
CA ALA A 579 -14.22 -18.14 5.99
C ALA A 579 -13.20 -18.78 5.05
N PHE A 580 -13.65 -19.37 3.94
CA PHE A 580 -12.78 -19.66 2.79
C PHE A 580 -12.08 -18.39 2.26
N SER A 581 -12.64 -17.19 2.49
CA SER A 581 -11.97 -15.91 2.21
C SER A 581 -10.66 -15.79 3.00
N GLY A 582 -10.73 -15.96 4.32
CA GLY A 582 -9.58 -15.99 5.22
C GLY A 582 -8.55 -17.05 4.81
N LEU A 583 -9.02 -18.19 4.29
CA LEU A 583 -8.18 -19.31 3.86
C LEU A 583 -7.37 -19.02 2.58
N VAL A 584 -7.91 -18.31 1.58
CA VAL A 584 -7.26 -18.15 0.25
C VAL A 584 -6.89 -16.73 -0.19
N TYR A 585 -7.38 -15.70 0.50
CA TYR A 585 -7.04 -14.29 0.22
C TYR A 585 -6.22 -13.64 1.32
N GLU A 586 -6.33 -14.11 2.57
CA GLU A 586 -5.81 -13.39 3.74
C GLU A 586 -4.66 -14.14 4.43
N MET A 587 -4.91 -15.29 5.05
CA MET A 587 -3.98 -15.89 6.03
C MET A 587 -3.85 -17.42 6.02
N GLY A 588 -4.69 -18.16 5.30
CA GLY A 588 -4.52 -19.61 5.15
C GLY A 588 -3.32 -19.99 4.26
N PRO A 589 -2.94 -21.28 4.20
CA PRO A 589 -1.72 -21.78 3.54
C PRO A 589 -1.83 -21.84 2.02
N LEU A 590 -2.96 -21.43 1.45
CA LEU A 590 -3.23 -21.44 0.02
C LEU A 590 -3.48 -20.03 -0.48
N SER A 591 -3.21 -19.81 -1.77
CA SER A 591 -3.65 -18.63 -2.50
C SER A 591 -3.87 -18.99 -3.97
N PHE A 592 -4.63 -18.19 -4.70
CA PHE A 592 -4.78 -18.41 -6.15
C PHE A 592 -3.50 -18.01 -6.91
N ASP A 593 -3.06 -18.90 -7.80
CA ASP A 593 -1.98 -18.66 -8.75
C ASP A 593 -2.58 -17.98 -10.00
N TYR A 594 -2.80 -16.67 -9.92
CA TYR A 594 -3.52 -15.92 -10.96
C TYR A 594 -2.86 -16.03 -12.35
N GLU A 595 -1.54 -16.16 -12.42
CA GLU A 595 -0.77 -16.30 -13.66
C GLU A 595 -0.98 -17.67 -14.34
N LYS A 596 -1.07 -18.75 -13.55
CA LYS A 596 -1.27 -20.12 -14.07
C LYS A 596 -2.73 -20.54 -14.12
N SER A 597 -3.62 -19.74 -13.52
CA SER A 597 -5.07 -19.94 -13.54
C SER A 597 -5.65 -19.70 -14.93
N LYS A 598 -6.62 -20.52 -15.32
CA LYS A 598 -7.46 -20.29 -16.50
C LYS A 598 -8.87 -19.91 -16.06
N ARG A 599 -9.59 -19.23 -16.96
CA ARG A 599 -10.95 -18.71 -16.79
C ARG A 599 -11.99 -19.73 -16.31
N ASP A 600 -11.72 -21.01 -16.53
CA ASP A 600 -12.51 -22.20 -16.18
C ASP A 600 -11.75 -23.18 -15.26
N SER A 601 -10.52 -22.86 -14.87
CA SER A 601 -9.68 -23.72 -14.03
C SER A 601 -8.71 -22.90 -13.17
N PRO A 602 -9.20 -22.33 -12.04
CA PRO A 602 -8.36 -21.72 -11.03
C PRO A 602 -7.27 -22.67 -10.53
N LYS A 603 -6.06 -22.16 -10.30
CA LYS A 603 -4.93 -22.89 -9.73
C LYS A 603 -4.60 -22.36 -8.35
N LEU A 604 -4.13 -23.25 -7.48
CA LEU A 604 -3.75 -22.96 -6.11
C LEU A 604 -2.24 -23.11 -5.96
N LYS A 605 -1.63 -22.18 -5.23
CA LYS A 605 -0.22 -22.20 -4.79
C LYS A 605 -0.17 -22.02 -3.27
N LEU A 606 0.98 -22.31 -2.66
CA LEU A 606 1.18 -22.07 -1.23
C LEU A 606 1.25 -20.56 -0.93
N ASN A 607 0.75 -20.16 0.23
CA ASN A 607 0.93 -18.83 0.80
C ASN A 607 2.19 -18.83 1.71
N PRO A 608 3.27 -18.09 1.38
CA PRO A 608 4.45 -18.02 2.22
C PRO A 608 4.22 -17.29 3.55
N TYR A 609 3.13 -16.52 3.67
CA TYR A 609 2.83 -15.68 4.84
C TYR A 609 1.65 -16.22 5.67
N SER A 610 1.34 -17.51 5.57
CA SER A 610 0.21 -18.07 6.29
C SER A 610 0.39 -18.10 7.81
N TRP A 611 -0.69 -17.83 8.54
CA TRP A 611 -0.76 -17.94 9.99
C TRP A 611 -0.72 -19.40 10.48
N THR A 612 -0.91 -20.39 9.60
CA THR A 612 -0.70 -21.81 9.95
C THR A 612 0.77 -22.13 10.27
N LYS A 613 1.70 -21.20 10.04
CA LYS A 613 3.09 -21.29 10.49
C LYS A 613 3.27 -21.19 12.01
N VAL A 614 2.24 -20.73 12.73
CA VAL A 614 2.32 -20.39 14.17
C VAL A 614 1.07 -20.78 14.96
N ALA A 615 0.07 -21.39 14.32
CA ALA A 615 -1.23 -21.72 14.90
C ALA A 615 -1.91 -22.89 14.19
N ASN A 616 -2.69 -23.67 14.93
CA ASN A 616 -3.69 -24.61 14.42
C ASN A 616 -5.00 -23.84 14.20
N ILE A 617 -5.57 -23.80 12.99
CA ILE A 617 -6.67 -22.87 12.66
C ILE A 617 -7.92 -23.61 12.16
N ILE A 618 -9.07 -23.34 12.79
CA ILE A 618 -10.41 -23.71 12.34
C ILE A 618 -11.04 -22.49 11.65
N PHE A 619 -11.21 -22.55 10.33
CA PHE A 619 -12.02 -21.61 9.55
C PHE A 619 -13.44 -22.16 9.47
N VAL A 620 -14.45 -21.46 10.01
CA VAL A 620 -15.85 -21.92 10.01
C VAL A 620 -16.72 -21.03 9.12
N ASP A 621 -17.55 -21.64 8.26
CA ASP A 621 -18.55 -20.92 7.48
C ASP A 621 -19.75 -20.62 8.39
N GLU A 622 -19.86 -19.38 8.86
CA GLU A 622 -20.81 -18.94 9.88
C GLU A 622 -21.29 -17.51 9.52
N PRO A 623 -22.56 -17.13 9.79
CA PRO A 623 -23.69 -17.94 10.29
C PRO A 623 -24.21 -18.97 9.27
N VAL A 624 -25.25 -19.71 9.64
CA VAL A 624 -26.02 -20.59 8.74
C VAL A 624 -26.36 -19.92 7.39
N GLY A 625 -26.20 -20.66 6.28
CA GLY A 625 -26.39 -20.14 4.92
C GLY A 625 -25.18 -19.37 4.35
N THR A 626 -24.10 -19.25 5.12
CA THR A 626 -22.79 -18.78 4.66
C THR A 626 -22.01 -19.92 4.00
N GLY A 627 -21.30 -19.63 2.90
CA GLY A 627 -20.39 -20.58 2.26
C GLY A 627 -21.02 -21.95 1.96
N PHE A 628 -20.57 -22.99 2.67
CA PHE A 628 -21.12 -24.36 2.57
C PHE A 628 -22.04 -24.79 3.74
N SER A 629 -22.35 -23.90 4.68
CA SER A 629 -23.22 -24.13 5.85
C SER A 629 -24.70 -23.98 5.52
N TYR A 630 -25.55 -24.79 6.14
CA TYR A 630 -26.99 -24.86 5.81
C TYR A 630 -27.84 -25.38 6.99
N ALA A 631 -29.14 -25.08 7.01
CA ALA A 631 -30.12 -25.73 7.89
C ALA A 631 -30.92 -26.81 7.15
N LYS A 632 -31.43 -27.80 7.89
CA LYS A 632 -32.31 -28.84 7.33
C LYS A 632 -33.77 -28.36 7.24
N SER A 633 -34.18 -27.45 8.12
CA SER A 633 -35.46 -26.74 8.08
C SER A 633 -35.33 -25.33 7.47
N PRO A 634 -36.43 -24.73 6.95
CA PRO A 634 -36.49 -23.30 6.68
C PRO A 634 -36.31 -22.43 7.93
N GLU A 635 -36.81 -22.89 9.08
CA GLU A 635 -36.80 -22.16 10.34
C GLU A 635 -35.37 -21.94 10.86
N GLY A 636 -34.48 -22.92 10.68
CA GLY A 636 -33.06 -22.85 11.04
C GLY A 636 -32.22 -21.87 10.22
N PHE A 637 -32.78 -21.15 9.25
CA PHE A 637 -32.10 -20.02 8.58
C PHE A 637 -32.38 -18.66 9.25
N ASN A 638 -33.24 -18.59 10.28
CA ASN A 638 -33.47 -17.37 11.05
C ASN A 638 -32.39 -17.24 12.14
N ILE A 639 -31.52 -16.24 12.02
CA ILE A 639 -30.34 -16.09 12.88
C ILE A 639 -30.20 -14.66 13.42
N SER A 640 -29.51 -14.48 14.54
CA SER A 640 -29.16 -13.18 15.12
C SER A 640 -27.73 -13.16 15.68
N ASP A 641 -27.21 -11.99 16.09
CA ASP A 641 -25.85 -11.89 16.65
C ASP A 641 -25.71 -12.74 17.92
N THR A 642 -26.73 -12.71 18.79
CA THR A 642 -26.70 -13.48 20.05
C THR A 642 -26.85 -15.00 19.81
N LEU A 643 -27.66 -15.41 18.83
CA LEU A 643 -27.86 -16.82 18.49
C LEU A 643 -26.65 -17.39 17.74
N ALA A 644 -26.05 -16.63 16.81
CA ALA A 644 -24.82 -17.01 16.09
C ALA A 644 -23.67 -17.29 17.05
N ALA A 645 -23.45 -16.42 18.05
CA ALA A 645 -22.45 -16.66 19.09
C ALA A 645 -22.74 -17.93 19.93
N ALA A 646 -24.02 -18.25 20.19
CA ALA A 646 -24.41 -19.48 20.90
C ALA A 646 -24.25 -20.75 20.04
N GLU A 647 -24.49 -20.66 18.73
CA GLU A 647 -24.21 -21.75 17.79
C GLU A 647 -22.71 -21.99 17.63
N LEU A 648 -21.88 -20.95 17.56
CA LEU A 648 -20.43 -21.06 17.60
C LEU A 648 -19.90 -21.69 18.90
N TYR A 649 -20.51 -21.36 20.04
CA TYR A 649 -20.14 -21.96 21.33
C TYR A 649 -20.42 -23.47 21.33
N ASN A 650 -21.62 -23.88 20.87
CA ASN A 650 -22.02 -25.29 20.70
C ASN A 650 -21.12 -26.02 19.67
N PHE A 651 -20.81 -25.37 18.55
CA PHE A 651 -19.86 -25.86 17.55
C PHE A 651 -18.49 -26.17 18.17
N LEU A 652 -17.93 -25.23 18.94
CA LEU A 652 -16.59 -25.38 19.53
C LEU A 652 -16.56 -26.42 20.65
N GLN A 653 -17.63 -26.55 21.46
CA GLN A 653 -17.78 -27.67 22.40
C GLN A 653 -17.71 -29.01 21.67
N LYS A 654 -18.59 -29.24 20.68
CA LYS A 654 -18.65 -30.49 19.91
C LYS A 654 -17.37 -30.77 19.10
N TRP A 655 -16.71 -29.73 18.60
CA TRP A 655 -15.44 -29.87 17.88
C TRP A 655 -14.32 -30.35 18.81
N LEU A 656 -14.25 -29.81 20.04
CA LEU A 656 -13.27 -30.23 21.04
C LEU A 656 -13.59 -31.60 21.66
N GLU A 657 -14.86 -31.99 21.78
CA GLU A 657 -15.27 -33.36 22.11
C GLU A 657 -14.80 -34.38 21.07
N ALA A 658 -14.86 -34.03 19.76
CA ALA A 658 -14.32 -34.85 18.68
C ALA A 658 -12.79 -34.81 18.60
N HIS A 659 -12.15 -33.73 19.06
CA HIS A 659 -10.71 -33.51 18.98
C HIS A 659 -10.03 -33.25 20.35
N PRO A 660 -10.14 -34.19 21.32
CA PRO A 660 -9.71 -33.96 22.70
C PRO A 660 -8.20 -33.70 22.87
N ARG A 661 -7.38 -33.97 21.84
CA ARG A 661 -5.96 -33.60 21.82
C ARG A 661 -5.74 -32.08 21.95
N PHE A 662 -6.63 -31.26 21.38
CA PHE A 662 -6.47 -29.80 21.39
C PHE A 662 -7.00 -29.10 22.65
N LEU A 663 -7.57 -29.83 23.62
CA LEU A 663 -8.03 -29.28 24.90
C LEU A 663 -6.91 -28.60 25.71
N LYS A 664 -5.64 -28.96 25.43
CA LYS A 664 -4.45 -28.39 26.10
C LYS A 664 -3.87 -27.18 25.38
N ASN A 665 -4.06 -27.04 24.08
CA ASN A 665 -3.49 -25.93 23.30
C ASN A 665 -4.04 -24.59 23.81
N PRO A 666 -3.27 -23.48 23.75
CA PRO A 666 -3.79 -22.14 24.02
C PRO A 666 -4.93 -21.79 23.06
N LEU A 667 -6.16 -21.62 23.55
CA LEU A 667 -7.31 -21.26 22.70
C LEU A 667 -7.39 -19.74 22.53
N TYR A 668 -7.52 -19.29 21.28
CA TYR A 668 -7.84 -17.92 20.91
C TYR A 668 -9.02 -17.89 19.92
N ILE A 669 -9.87 -16.87 20.05
CA ILE A 669 -10.93 -16.58 19.07
C ILE A 669 -10.47 -15.39 18.24
N MET A 670 -10.49 -15.51 16.91
CA MET A 670 -9.94 -14.51 15.98
C MET A 670 -10.91 -14.22 14.83
N GLY A 671 -10.82 -13.04 14.22
CA GLY A 671 -11.63 -12.69 13.05
C GLY A 671 -11.54 -11.22 12.64
N ASP A 672 -12.35 -10.85 11.64
CA ASP A 672 -12.35 -9.52 11.03
C ASP A 672 -13.74 -8.85 10.99
N SER A 673 -13.76 -7.53 10.79
CA SER A 673 -14.95 -6.80 10.34
C SER A 673 -16.14 -6.97 11.29
N TYR A 674 -17.27 -7.48 10.80
CA TYR A 674 -18.48 -7.73 11.61
C TYR A 674 -18.27 -8.74 12.75
N SER A 675 -17.21 -9.56 12.72
CA SER A 675 -16.83 -10.43 13.85
C SER A 675 -16.47 -9.64 15.11
N GLY A 676 -16.25 -8.32 15.02
CA GLY A 676 -16.21 -7.39 16.16
C GLY A 676 -17.48 -7.38 17.03
N ILE A 677 -18.64 -7.78 16.50
CA ILE A 677 -19.85 -8.00 17.28
C ILE A 677 -19.84 -9.41 17.91
N ILE A 678 -19.53 -10.45 17.12
CA ILE A 678 -19.69 -11.86 17.50
C ILE A 678 -18.61 -12.35 18.49
N ILE A 679 -17.34 -12.01 18.25
CA ILE A 679 -16.20 -12.50 19.05
C ILE A 679 -16.33 -12.12 20.53
N PRO A 680 -16.62 -10.86 20.93
CA PRO A 680 -16.77 -10.51 22.34
C PRO A 680 -17.91 -11.26 23.03
N ILE A 681 -19.00 -11.58 22.32
CA ILE A 681 -20.12 -12.37 22.84
C ILE A 681 -19.67 -13.82 23.06
N LEU A 682 -19.08 -14.46 22.05
CA LEU A 682 -18.59 -15.85 22.12
C LEU A 682 -17.52 -16.02 23.21
N VAL A 683 -16.54 -15.12 23.27
CA VAL A 683 -15.47 -15.14 24.29
C VAL A 683 -16.08 -15.00 25.69
N GLN A 684 -17.14 -14.19 25.88
CA GLN A 684 -17.82 -14.13 27.18
C GLN A 684 -18.59 -15.44 27.47
N GLN A 685 -19.27 -16.05 26.50
CA GLN A 685 -19.95 -17.34 26.70
C GLN A 685 -18.96 -18.47 27.08
N ILE A 686 -17.78 -18.50 26.45
CA ILE A 686 -16.69 -19.42 26.81
C ILE A 686 -16.17 -19.14 28.23
N SER A 687 -15.94 -17.86 28.55
CA SER A 687 -15.46 -17.42 29.87
C SER A 687 -16.43 -17.78 31.00
N ASP A 688 -17.72 -17.49 30.82
CA ASP A 688 -18.78 -17.74 31.80
C ASP A 688 -19.10 -19.25 31.89
N GLY A 689 -18.93 -20.01 30.79
CA GLY A 689 -19.01 -21.47 30.79
C GLY A 689 -17.89 -22.15 31.57
N ASN A 690 -16.65 -21.69 31.40
CA ASN A 690 -15.50 -22.14 32.17
C ASN A 690 -15.64 -21.82 33.68
N GLU A 691 -16.24 -20.68 34.05
CA GLU A 691 -16.49 -20.30 35.45
C GLU A 691 -17.56 -21.14 36.17
N VAL A 692 -18.30 -21.99 35.44
CA VAL A 692 -19.29 -22.95 36.00
C VAL A 692 -18.91 -24.41 35.73
N ASP A 693 -17.63 -24.68 35.48
CA ASP A 693 -17.07 -26.02 35.21
C ASP A 693 -17.82 -26.78 34.09
N ARG A 694 -18.23 -26.07 33.01
CA ARG A 694 -18.91 -26.69 31.87
C ARG A 694 -17.91 -27.41 30.96
N GLU A 695 -18.11 -28.71 30.81
CA GLU A 695 -17.37 -29.57 29.88
C GLU A 695 -17.69 -29.26 28.40
N PRO A 696 -16.73 -29.47 27.47
CA PRO A 696 -15.31 -29.63 27.74
C PRO A 696 -14.65 -28.29 28.15
N PRO A 697 -13.71 -28.28 29.11
CA PRO A 697 -13.05 -27.06 29.55
C PRO A 697 -12.20 -26.46 28.43
N MET A 698 -12.43 -25.18 28.13
CA MET A 698 -11.76 -24.50 27.02
C MET A 698 -10.58 -23.67 27.53
N ASN A 699 -9.36 -23.94 27.06
CA ASN A 699 -8.13 -23.27 27.50
C ASN A 699 -7.94 -21.84 26.94
N LEU A 700 -9.00 -21.03 27.00
CA LEU A 700 -9.09 -19.67 26.47
C LEU A 700 -8.03 -18.75 27.08
N LYS A 701 -7.17 -18.17 26.24
CA LYS A 701 -6.13 -17.19 26.62
C LYS A 701 -6.46 -15.77 26.21
N GLY A 702 -7.14 -15.61 25.08
CA GLY A 702 -7.37 -14.30 24.50
C GLY A 702 -8.22 -14.31 23.24
N TYR A 703 -8.29 -13.15 22.61
CA TYR A 703 -8.97 -12.96 21.33
C TYR A 703 -8.31 -11.87 20.48
N VAL A 704 -8.53 -11.94 19.17
CA VAL A 704 -7.97 -11.00 18.19
C VAL A 704 -9.09 -10.50 17.29
N ILE A 705 -9.16 -9.20 17.02
CA ILE A 705 -10.13 -8.67 16.06
C ILE A 705 -9.49 -7.62 15.14
N GLY A 706 -9.58 -7.88 13.83
CA GLY A 706 -9.17 -6.97 12.78
C GLY A 706 -10.32 -6.06 12.33
N ASN A 707 -10.07 -4.76 12.20
CA ASN A 707 -11.02 -3.74 11.73
C ASN A 707 -12.44 -3.93 12.33
N PRO A 708 -12.59 -3.96 13.67
CA PRO A 708 -13.81 -4.44 14.32
C PRO A 708 -15.00 -3.48 14.18
N VAL A 709 -16.16 -4.00 13.76
CA VAL A 709 -17.45 -3.33 14.05
C VAL A 709 -17.69 -3.44 15.56
N THR A 710 -17.78 -2.31 16.26
CA THR A 710 -18.05 -2.27 17.70
C THR A 710 -19.26 -1.41 18.04
N ASN A 711 -19.57 -0.39 17.24
CA ASN A 711 -20.90 0.22 17.14
C ASN A 711 -21.06 0.79 15.73
N GLN A 712 -21.83 0.10 14.89
CA GLN A 712 -22.04 0.44 13.47
C GLN A 712 -22.45 1.91 13.24
N HIS A 713 -23.09 2.56 14.21
CA HIS A 713 -23.43 3.98 14.16
C HIS A 713 -22.19 4.89 14.24
N ASP A 714 -21.34 4.63 15.23
CA ASP A 714 -20.19 5.47 15.55
C ASP A 714 -19.02 5.14 14.60
N ASP A 715 -18.83 3.85 14.28
CA ASP A 715 -17.86 3.34 13.30
C ASP A 715 -18.08 3.96 11.90
N TRP A 716 -19.33 4.29 11.54
CA TRP A 716 -19.65 4.95 10.27
C TRP A 716 -19.56 6.48 10.36
N ASN A 717 -19.95 7.09 11.49
CA ASN A 717 -19.75 8.52 11.71
C ASN A 717 -18.25 8.90 11.72
N ALA A 718 -17.38 8.01 12.19
CA ALA A 718 -15.93 8.16 12.16
C ALA A 718 -15.31 8.24 10.74
N ARG A 719 -16.07 7.94 9.67
CA ARG A 719 -15.57 8.06 8.29
C ARG A 719 -15.24 9.50 7.89
N ILE A 720 -15.96 10.48 8.44
CA ILE A 720 -15.75 11.89 8.12
C ILE A 720 -14.42 12.42 8.68
N PRO A 721 -14.10 12.26 9.98
CA PRO A 721 -12.76 12.60 10.47
C PRO A 721 -11.65 11.74 9.86
N PHE A 722 -11.89 10.47 9.53
CA PHE A 722 -10.89 9.67 8.80
C PHE A 722 -10.60 10.23 7.40
N ALA A 723 -11.64 10.64 6.65
CA ALA A 723 -11.48 11.24 5.34
C ALA A 723 -10.66 12.54 5.41
N HIS A 724 -10.96 13.40 6.39
CA HIS A 724 -10.17 14.59 6.69
C HIS A 724 -8.69 14.25 6.99
N LEU A 725 -8.41 13.36 7.94
CA LEU A 725 -7.05 12.93 8.31
C LEU A 725 -6.27 12.30 7.14
N LYS A 726 -6.95 11.65 6.18
CA LYS A 726 -6.31 11.08 4.97
C LYS A 726 -6.20 12.06 3.80
N GLY A 727 -6.51 13.35 4.03
CA GLY A 727 -6.45 14.41 3.04
C GLY A 727 -7.46 14.22 1.91
N LEU A 728 -8.67 13.76 2.24
CA LEU A 728 -9.81 13.52 1.32
C LEU A 728 -10.94 14.55 1.50
N LEU A 729 -10.76 15.52 2.41
CA LEU A 729 -11.61 16.70 2.66
C LEU A 729 -10.67 17.85 3.08
N SER A 730 -11.05 19.11 2.80
CA SER A 730 -10.33 20.27 3.36
C SER A 730 -10.69 20.53 4.82
N ASP A 731 -9.88 21.34 5.50
CA ASP A 731 -10.13 21.79 6.87
C ASP A 731 -11.44 22.59 6.96
N GLU A 732 -11.73 23.46 5.98
CA GLU A 732 -12.95 24.24 5.90
C GLU A 732 -14.18 23.36 5.74
N LEU A 733 -14.14 22.39 4.81
CA LEU A 733 -15.24 21.47 4.58
C LEU A 733 -15.46 20.58 5.80
N TYR A 734 -14.39 20.05 6.39
CA TYR A 734 -14.48 19.22 7.60
C TYR A 734 -15.06 19.99 8.78
N GLU A 735 -14.53 21.18 9.12
CA GLU A 735 -15.05 21.96 10.25
C GLU A 735 -16.45 22.55 9.98
N SER A 736 -16.82 22.87 8.73
CA SER A 736 -18.20 23.21 8.35
C SER A 736 -19.13 22.02 8.60
N THR A 737 -18.83 20.86 8.02
CA THR A 737 -19.61 19.62 8.15
C THR A 737 -19.77 19.25 9.63
N LYS A 738 -18.67 19.19 10.38
CA LYS A 738 -18.61 18.86 11.81
C LYS A 738 -19.48 19.79 12.66
N LYS A 739 -19.46 21.09 12.39
CA LYS A 739 -20.26 22.11 13.08
C LYS A 739 -21.74 22.06 12.72
N ASN A 740 -22.06 21.93 11.44
CA ASN A 740 -23.44 21.98 10.93
C ASN A 740 -24.19 20.67 11.20
N CYS A 741 -23.51 19.52 11.05
CA CYS A 741 -24.01 18.18 11.37
C CYS A 741 -23.85 17.80 12.85
N LYS A 742 -23.03 18.54 13.62
CA LYS A 742 -22.79 18.34 15.07
C LYS A 742 -22.22 16.95 15.41
N GLY A 743 -21.46 16.35 14.48
CA GLY A 743 -20.95 14.99 14.59
C GLY A 743 -21.89 13.88 14.10
N GLU A 744 -23.11 14.21 13.65
CA GLU A 744 -24.07 13.23 13.11
C GLU A 744 -24.17 13.32 11.58
N TYR A 745 -23.52 12.38 10.91
CA TYR A 745 -23.38 12.32 9.45
C TYR A 745 -24.17 11.15 8.82
N MET A 746 -24.73 10.24 9.63
CA MET A 746 -25.40 9.01 9.16
C MET A 746 -26.92 9.07 9.28
N ILE A 747 -27.44 9.63 10.37
CA ILE A 747 -28.88 9.81 10.66
C ILE A 747 -29.22 11.32 10.65
N VAL A 748 -28.93 11.96 9.52
CA VAL A 748 -29.06 13.40 9.30
C VAL A 748 -30.54 13.83 9.27
N ASP A 749 -30.86 14.93 9.96
CA ASP A 749 -32.14 15.63 9.83
C ASP A 749 -32.23 16.29 8.44
N PRO A 750 -33.17 15.88 7.55
CA PRO A 750 -33.27 16.42 6.20
C PRO A 750 -33.74 17.88 6.14
N SER A 751 -34.13 18.48 7.27
CA SER A 751 -34.40 19.92 7.37
C SER A 751 -33.16 20.76 7.73
N ASN A 752 -32.06 20.11 8.16
CA ASN A 752 -30.78 20.76 8.45
C ASN A 752 -29.99 21.02 7.15
N ALA A 753 -30.51 21.92 6.30
CA ALA A 753 -29.95 22.19 4.98
C ALA A 753 -28.43 22.43 4.95
N PRO A 754 -27.80 23.22 5.87
CA PRO A 754 -26.35 23.38 5.88
C PRO A 754 -25.57 22.07 6.00
N CYS A 755 -26.02 21.13 6.84
CA CYS A 755 -25.41 19.80 6.96
C CYS A 755 -25.64 18.95 5.70
N VAL A 756 -26.82 19.03 5.09
CA VAL A 756 -27.13 18.28 3.85
C VAL A 756 -26.30 18.82 2.68
N ASP A 757 -26.09 20.13 2.60
CA ASP A 757 -25.26 20.79 1.59
C ASP A 757 -23.76 20.45 1.79
N ASP A 758 -23.24 20.53 3.02
CA ASP A 758 -21.87 20.10 3.36
C ASP A 758 -21.65 18.62 2.99
N LEU A 759 -22.55 17.72 3.44
CA LEU A 759 -22.44 16.28 3.20
C LEU A 759 -22.58 15.91 1.72
N LYS A 760 -23.26 16.73 0.90
CA LYS A 760 -23.26 16.57 -0.55
C LYS A 760 -21.87 16.82 -1.14
N VAL A 761 -21.15 17.85 -0.68
CA VAL A 761 -19.76 18.09 -1.11
C VAL A 761 -18.84 16.97 -0.62
N VAL A 762 -18.99 16.51 0.63
CA VAL A 762 -18.29 15.33 1.16
C VAL A 762 -18.53 14.10 0.27
N ALA A 763 -19.77 13.85 -0.18
CA ALA A 763 -20.09 12.75 -1.09
C ALA A 763 -19.42 12.92 -2.46
N GLU A 764 -19.47 14.11 -3.08
CA GLU A 764 -18.75 14.43 -4.33
C GLU A 764 -17.22 14.25 -4.21
N CYS A 765 -16.67 14.38 -3.00
CA CYS A 765 -15.26 14.14 -2.70
C CYS A 765 -14.92 12.66 -2.48
N THR A 766 -15.91 11.80 -2.17
CA THR A 766 -15.67 10.44 -1.66
C THR A 766 -16.33 9.31 -2.47
N ASP A 767 -17.19 9.60 -3.47
CA ASP A 767 -17.94 8.57 -4.23
C ASP A 767 -17.03 7.52 -4.89
N LYS A 768 -15.84 7.93 -5.34
CA LYS A 768 -14.91 7.11 -6.15
C LYS A 768 -13.84 6.39 -5.31
N ILE A 769 -14.01 6.35 -3.99
CA ILE A 769 -13.00 5.79 -3.08
C ILE A 769 -13.35 4.34 -2.72
N MET A 770 -12.39 3.43 -2.92
CA MET A 770 -12.50 2.04 -2.48
C MET A 770 -12.41 2.00 -0.95
N ILE A 771 -13.55 2.08 -0.26
CA ILE A 771 -13.55 2.24 1.20
C ILE A 771 -12.80 1.15 1.97
N ALA A 772 -12.63 -0.06 1.43
CA ALA A 772 -11.87 -1.13 2.09
C ALA A 772 -10.34 -0.95 2.04
N GLN A 773 -9.85 -0.10 1.12
CA GLN A 773 -8.44 0.24 0.95
C GLN A 773 -8.38 1.50 0.09
N ILE A 774 -8.27 2.68 0.71
CA ILE A 774 -8.37 3.97 0.00
C ILE A 774 -7.24 4.20 -1.02
N LEU A 775 -6.21 3.36 -1.03
CA LEU A 775 -5.12 3.36 -2.01
C LEU A 775 -5.29 2.35 -3.17
N GLU A 776 -6.41 1.62 -3.23
CA GLU A 776 -6.80 0.82 -4.41
C GLU A 776 -7.94 1.48 -5.24
N PRO A 777 -8.01 1.25 -6.56
CA PRO A 777 -9.04 1.84 -7.42
C PRO A 777 -10.44 1.29 -7.13
N THR A 778 -11.46 2.14 -7.28
CA THR A 778 -12.87 1.70 -7.27
C THR A 778 -13.19 0.98 -8.57
N CYS A 779 -13.41 -0.34 -8.49
CA CYS A 779 -13.68 -1.19 -9.64
C CYS A 779 -15.06 -1.83 -9.57
N GLN A 780 -15.69 -2.02 -10.73
CA GLN A 780 -16.98 -2.68 -10.83
C GLN A 780 -16.92 -4.09 -10.23
N TYR A 781 -17.77 -4.37 -9.25
CA TYR A 781 -17.78 -5.65 -8.54
C TYR A 781 -18.31 -6.77 -9.44
N LEU A 782 -17.40 -7.56 -10.03
CA LEU A 782 -17.71 -8.66 -10.94
C LEU A 782 -18.33 -9.86 -10.21
N SER A 783 -19.61 -9.72 -9.86
CA SER A 783 -20.45 -10.81 -9.38
C SER A 783 -21.35 -11.31 -10.52
N PRO A 784 -21.47 -12.64 -10.76
CA PRO A 784 -22.38 -13.22 -11.75
C PRO A 784 -23.86 -12.82 -11.58
N LYS A 785 -24.24 -12.32 -10.39
CA LYS A 785 -25.50 -11.62 -10.13
C LYS A 785 -25.20 -10.33 -9.36
N ARG A 786 -25.65 -9.16 -9.83
CA ARG A 786 -25.51 -7.89 -9.09
C ARG A 786 -26.36 -7.94 -7.81
N VAL A 787 -25.72 -8.16 -6.67
CA VAL A 787 -26.33 -8.01 -5.34
C VAL A 787 -26.42 -6.52 -5.03
N ARG A 788 -27.63 -6.00 -4.78
CA ARG A 788 -27.84 -4.59 -4.38
C ARG A 788 -27.29 -4.32 -2.98
N ARG A 789 -26.01 -3.96 -2.86
CA ARG A 789 -25.42 -3.43 -1.62
C ARG A 789 -25.75 -1.93 -1.52
N GLY A 790 -27.01 -1.62 -1.24
CA GLY A 790 -27.52 -0.24 -1.25
C GLY A 790 -26.95 0.61 -0.11
N SER A 791 -25.94 1.42 -0.41
CA SER A 791 -25.84 2.75 0.20
C SER A 791 -27.01 3.60 -0.30
N LYS A 792 -27.37 4.66 0.44
CA LYS A 792 -28.59 5.44 0.18
C LYS A 792 -28.45 6.47 -0.96
N TRP A 793 -27.46 6.31 -1.84
CA TRP A 793 -26.86 7.38 -2.63
C TRP A 793 -26.56 7.06 -4.12
N ASP A 794 -27.06 5.94 -4.66
CA ASP A 794 -26.98 5.65 -6.11
C ASP A 794 -28.39 5.31 -6.68
N PRO A 795 -29.00 6.21 -7.49
CA PRO A 795 -30.30 5.96 -8.10
C PRO A 795 -30.29 5.21 -9.45
N GLU A 796 -29.17 5.15 -10.19
CA GLU A 796 -29.19 4.86 -11.65
C GLU A 796 -28.18 3.79 -12.11
N ALA A 797 -28.44 2.53 -11.73
CA ALA A 797 -27.77 1.36 -12.27
C ALA A 797 -28.79 0.32 -12.81
N LEU A 798 -29.18 0.47 -14.08
CA LEU A 798 -30.12 -0.44 -14.78
C LEU A 798 -29.50 -1.80 -15.14
N ASN A 799 -30.36 -2.72 -15.58
CA ASN A 799 -30.02 -4.11 -15.91
C ASN A 799 -29.25 -4.23 -17.23
N GLU A 800 -28.22 -5.06 -17.24
CA GLU A 800 -27.63 -5.68 -18.44
C GLU A 800 -27.20 -7.11 -18.10
N ASP A 801 -27.18 -7.99 -19.11
CA ASP A 801 -27.28 -9.44 -18.90
C ASP A 801 -25.95 -10.16 -18.64
N SER A 802 -26.05 -11.32 -17.99
CA SER A 802 -24.90 -12.10 -17.48
C SER A 802 -23.87 -12.59 -18.53
N LEU A 803 -24.13 -12.42 -19.83
CA LEU A 803 -23.20 -12.81 -20.90
C LEU A 803 -22.09 -11.77 -21.17
N ASP A 804 -22.33 -10.47 -20.99
CA ASP A 804 -21.32 -9.45 -21.31
C ASP A 804 -20.19 -9.39 -20.28
N LEU A 805 -20.47 -9.78 -19.04
CA LEU A 805 -19.47 -10.00 -17.98
C LEU A 805 -18.39 -11.02 -18.41
N LEU A 806 -18.72 -11.93 -19.33
CA LEU A 806 -17.81 -12.93 -19.86
C LEU A 806 -16.97 -12.40 -21.04
N GLN A 807 -17.43 -11.39 -21.77
CA GLN A 807 -16.63 -10.75 -22.82
C GLN A 807 -15.68 -9.69 -22.25
N SER A 808 -16.11 -8.88 -21.28
CA SER A 808 -15.31 -7.80 -20.69
C SER A 808 -13.99 -8.28 -20.07
N ILE A 809 -13.99 -9.49 -19.49
CA ILE A 809 -12.78 -10.15 -18.95
C ILE A 809 -11.67 -10.29 -20.01
N SER A 810 -12.02 -10.43 -21.30
CA SER A 810 -11.05 -10.50 -22.40
C SER A 810 -10.26 -9.20 -22.59
N ASN A 811 -10.86 -8.06 -22.22
CA ASN A 811 -10.29 -6.72 -22.36
C ASN A 811 -9.55 -6.25 -21.10
N LEU A 812 -9.60 -7.02 -19.99
CA LEU A 812 -8.81 -6.75 -18.78
C LEU A 812 -7.29 -6.94 -18.97
N HIS A 813 -6.87 -7.37 -20.15
CA HIS A 813 -5.46 -7.43 -20.58
C HIS A 813 -4.96 -6.16 -21.28
N GLU A 814 -5.71 -5.05 -21.26
CA GLU A 814 -5.08 -3.73 -21.43
C GLU A 814 -4.04 -3.51 -20.30
N PRO A 815 -2.77 -3.20 -20.63
CA PRO A 815 -1.68 -3.11 -19.64
C PRO A 815 -1.79 -1.83 -18.80
N GLY A 816 -2.73 -1.82 -17.85
CA GLY A 816 -2.99 -0.65 -17.00
C GLY A 816 -4.22 -0.71 -16.10
N ARG A 817 -4.93 -1.85 -15.95
CA ARG A 817 -6.21 -1.85 -15.20
C ARG A 817 -6.54 -3.10 -14.36
N TRP A 818 -5.54 -3.63 -13.65
CA TRP A 818 -5.79 -4.67 -12.64
C TRP A 818 -6.58 -4.12 -11.43
N CYS A 819 -7.49 -4.95 -10.89
CA CYS A 819 -8.25 -4.67 -9.67
C CYS A 819 -8.35 -5.90 -8.78
N ARG A 820 -8.12 -5.76 -7.47
CA ARG A 820 -8.29 -6.83 -6.47
C ARG A 820 -9.67 -7.49 -6.50
N ALA A 821 -10.72 -6.72 -6.77
CA ALA A 821 -12.09 -7.24 -6.87
C ALA A 821 -12.26 -8.38 -7.89
N TYR A 822 -11.41 -8.45 -8.92
CA TYR A 822 -11.44 -9.52 -9.93
C TYR A 822 -10.88 -10.84 -9.38
N ASN A 823 -9.99 -10.79 -8.38
CA ASN A 823 -9.43 -11.98 -7.74
C ASN A 823 -10.50 -12.81 -7.01
N TYR A 824 -11.59 -12.17 -6.54
CA TYR A 824 -12.71 -12.85 -5.86
C TYR A 824 -13.47 -13.82 -6.79
N LEU A 825 -13.42 -13.61 -8.12
CA LEU A 825 -14.08 -14.49 -9.09
C LEU A 825 -13.48 -15.91 -9.09
N PHE A 826 -12.19 -16.06 -8.77
CA PHE A 826 -11.54 -17.37 -8.71
C PHE A 826 -12.11 -18.25 -7.58
N SER A 827 -12.44 -17.69 -6.41
CA SER A 827 -13.12 -18.46 -5.36
C SER A 827 -14.53 -18.88 -5.78
N TYR A 828 -15.29 -18.00 -6.43
CA TYR A 828 -16.62 -18.36 -6.96
C TYR A 828 -16.55 -19.50 -7.97
N ILE A 829 -15.62 -19.46 -8.94
CA ILE A 829 -15.46 -20.53 -9.94
C ILE A 829 -15.05 -21.83 -9.26
N TRP A 830 -14.03 -21.77 -8.39
CA TRP A 830 -13.46 -22.94 -7.72
C TRP A 830 -14.47 -23.63 -6.78
N ALA A 831 -15.13 -22.87 -5.90
CA ALA A 831 -16.07 -23.43 -4.91
C ALA A 831 -17.38 -23.94 -5.53
N ASN A 832 -17.71 -23.55 -6.77
CA ASN A 832 -18.85 -24.10 -7.52
C ASN A 832 -18.50 -25.30 -8.43
N ASP A 833 -17.22 -25.62 -8.62
CA ASP A 833 -16.78 -26.82 -9.33
C ASP A 833 -17.21 -28.07 -8.54
N LYS A 834 -17.92 -29.00 -9.20
CA LYS A 834 -18.44 -30.22 -8.55
C LYS A 834 -17.34 -31.23 -8.20
N SER A 835 -16.16 -31.13 -8.82
CA SER A 835 -14.96 -31.86 -8.39
C SER A 835 -14.38 -31.30 -7.09
N VAL A 836 -14.40 -29.98 -6.90
CA VAL A 836 -14.00 -29.31 -5.65
C VAL A 836 -15.00 -29.61 -4.54
N GLN A 837 -16.30 -29.45 -4.80
CA GLN A 837 -17.33 -29.79 -3.81
C GLN A 837 -17.27 -31.26 -3.39
N LYS A 838 -16.95 -32.17 -4.31
CA LYS A 838 -16.69 -33.58 -3.99
C LYS A 838 -15.41 -33.79 -3.17
N ALA A 839 -14.33 -33.08 -3.49
CA ALA A 839 -13.05 -33.17 -2.78
C ALA A 839 -13.12 -32.60 -1.35
N LEU A 840 -13.90 -31.55 -1.14
CA LEU A 840 -14.20 -30.97 0.19
C LEU A 840 -15.28 -31.76 0.96
N HIS A 841 -15.85 -32.81 0.35
CA HIS A 841 -16.96 -33.61 0.89
C HIS A 841 -18.24 -32.81 1.22
N ILE A 842 -18.52 -31.77 0.42
CA ILE A 842 -19.78 -31.02 0.50
C ILE A 842 -20.96 -31.96 0.20
N ARG A 843 -22.01 -31.89 1.02
CA ARG A 843 -23.17 -32.79 0.91
C ARG A 843 -23.97 -32.47 -0.35
N GLU A 844 -24.24 -33.49 -1.17
CA GLU A 844 -24.92 -33.27 -2.44
C GLU A 844 -26.33 -32.70 -2.23
N GLY A 845 -26.62 -31.58 -2.90
CA GLY A 845 -27.91 -30.90 -2.84
C GLY A 845 -28.12 -29.93 -1.68
N SER A 846 -27.23 -29.86 -0.67
CA SER A 846 -27.37 -28.86 0.41
C SER A 846 -27.13 -27.43 -0.07
N ILE A 847 -26.15 -27.25 -0.97
CA ILE A 847 -25.76 -25.96 -1.54
C ILE A 847 -25.95 -25.98 -3.05
N LYS A 848 -26.76 -25.06 -3.56
CA LYS A 848 -27.05 -24.91 -5.00
C LYS A 848 -25.97 -24.12 -5.74
N GLU A 849 -25.53 -23.03 -5.12
CA GLU A 849 -24.59 -22.04 -5.63
C GLU A 849 -23.82 -21.50 -4.41
N TRP A 850 -22.50 -21.62 -4.40
CA TRP A 850 -21.64 -21.00 -3.39
C TRP A 850 -21.37 -19.54 -3.78
N VAL A 851 -21.39 -18.64 -2.79
CA VAL A 851 -21.05 -17.22 -2.96
C VAL A 851 -20.12 -16.76 -1.83
N ARG A 852 -19.15 -15.87 -2.13
CA ARG A 852 -18.17 -15.40 -1.14
C ARG A 852 -18.82 -14.72 0.05
N CYS A 853 -19.88 -13.95 -0.18
CA CYS A 853 -20.70 -13.36 0.88
C CYS A 853 -22.19 -13.43 0.52
N ASN A 854 -23.01 -13.98 1.40
CA ASN A 854 -24.46 -14.12 1.21
C ASN A 854 -25.20 -12.94 1.87
N ALA A 855 -25.48 -11.89 1.10
CA ALA A 855 -26.25 -10.73 1.58
C ALA A 855 -27.78 -10.95 1.57
N SER A 856 -28.25 -12.18 1.38
CA SER A 856 -29.68 -12.55 1.37
C SER A 856 -30.09 -13.44 2.55
N LEU A 857 -29.24 -13.51 3.58
CA LEU A 857 -29.54 -14.18 4.85
C LEU A 857 -30.65 -13.48 5.63
N VAL A 858 -31.45 -14.27 6.37
CA VAL A 858 -32.46 -13.76 7.31
C VAL A 858 -31.77 -13.47 8.65
N TYR A 859 -30.94 -12.43 8.63
CA TYR A 859 -30.04 -12.07 9.73
C TYR A 859 -30.58 -10.88 10.54
N THR A 860 -30.75 -11.06 11.84
CA THR A 860 -31.23 -10.04 12.78
C THR A 860 -30.05 -9.44 13.54
N ARG A 861 -29.82 -8.13 13.40
CA ARG A 861 -28.83 -7.40 14.21
C ARG A 861 -29.44 -7.02 15.55
N ASP A 862 -29.36 -7.92 16.53
CA ASP A 862 -29.91 -7.75 17.88
C ASP A 862 -28.91 -7.12 18.87
N VAL A 863 -27.63 -7.02 18.51
CA VAL A 863 -26.59 -6.34 19.32
C VAL A 863 -26.15 -5.03 18.68
N LEU A 864 -26.59 -3.91 19.27
CA LEU A 864 -26.21 -2.56 18.82
C LEU A 864 -24.72 -2.25 19.02
N SER A 865 -24.10 -2.78 20.07
CA SER A 865 -22.67 -2.60 20.34
C SER A 865 -22.08 -3.71 21.21
N SER A 866 -20.88 -4.17 20.86
CA SER A 866 -20.10 -5.16 21.62
C SER A 866 -19.26 -4.55 22.75
N LEU A 867 -19.20 -3.22 22.88
CA LEU A 867 -18.35 -2.50 23.85
C LEU A 867 -18.54 -2.96 25.31
N ASN A 868 -19.77 -3.32 25.69
CA ASN A 868 -20.04 -3.80 27.05
C ASN A 868 -19.51 -5.23 27.31
N TYR A 869 -19.38 -6.07 26.28
CA TYR A 869 -18.73 -7.38 26.40
C TYR A 869 -17.22 -7.20 26.61
N HIS A 870 -16.56 -6.29 25.87
CA HIS A 870 -15.17 -5.92 26.16
C HIS A 870 -14.99 -5.45 27.62
N ARG A 871 -15.88 -4.58 28.12
CA ARG A 871 -15.86 -4.12 29.53
C ARG A 871 -16.03 -5.25 30.56
N ASN A 872 -16.79 -6.30 30.24
CA ASN A 872 -16.89 -7.49 31.09
C ASN A 872 -15.58 -8.30 31.07
N LEU A 873 -15.02 -8.51 29.88
CA LEU A 873 -13.83 -9.34 29.65
C LEU A 873 -12.54 -8.77 30.26
N ILE A 874 -12.42 -7.45 30.44
CA ILE A 874 -11.29 -6.81 31.17
C ILE A 874 -11.05 -7.44 32.55
N LYS A 875 -12.12 -7.86 33.25
CA LYS A 875 -12.02 -8.43 34.60
C LYS A 875 -11.50 -9.87 34.62
N LYS A 876 -11.61 -10.59 33.49
CA LYS A 876 -11.22 -12.00 33.34
C LYS A 876 -9.71 -12.18 33.15
N GLY A 877 -8.99 -11.13 32.73
CA GLY A 877 -7.52 -11.13 32.61
C GLY A 877 -6.98 -11.77 31.33
N TYR A 878 -7.76 -11.78 30.25
CA TYR A 878 -7.33 -12.24 28.93
C TYR A 878 -6.31 -11.29 28.26
N GLN A 879 -5.57 -11.82 27.28
CA GLN A 879 -4.86 -11.00 26.30
C GLN A 879 -5.77 -10.66 25.13
N VAL A 880 -5.60 -9.46 24.57
CA VAL A 880 -6.36 -8.97 23.43
C VAL A 880 -5.43 -8.30 22.42
N LEU A 881 -5.59 -8.60 21.15
CA LEU A 881 -5.05 -7.80 20.04
C LEU A 881 -6.21 -7.21 19.26
N ILE A 882 -6.21 -5.90 19.08
CA ILE A 882 -7.11 -5.22 18.15
C ILE A 882 -6.21 -4.60 17.10
N TYR A 883 -6.39 -4.97 15.83
CA TYR A 883 -5.66 -4.34 14.73
C TYR A 883 -6.62 -3.64 13.78
N SER A 884 -6.18 -2.58 13.12
CA SER A 884 -6.99 -1.90 12.10
C SER A 884 -6.15 -1.41 10.93
N GLY A 885 -6.54 -1.82 9.73
CA GLY A 885 -5.99 -1.30 8.49
C GLY A 885 -6.01 0.23 8.49
N ASP A 886 -4.83 0.84 8.46
CA ASP A 886 -4.68 2.28 8.59
C ASP A 886 -5.21 3.04 7.36
N HIS A 887 -5.48 2.33 6.26
CA HIS A 887 -6.10 2.81 5.03
C HIS A 887 -7.52 2.23 4.78
N ASP A 888 -8.16 1.61 5.78
CA ASP A 888 -9.57 1.26 5.73
C ASP A 888 -10.46 2.44 6.14
N MET A 889 -11.38 2.81 5.26
CA MET A 889 -12.49 3.74 5.49
C MET A 889 -13.82 3.01 5.76
N SER A 890 -13.88 1.69 5.58
CA SER A 890 -15.07 0.90 5.89
C SER A 890 -15.31 0.89 7.40
N ILE A 891 -14.26 0.62 8.19
CA ILE A 891 -14.23 0.69 9.64
C ILE A 891 -12.91 1.40 10.03
N PRO A 892 -12.92 2.74 10.12
CA PRO A 892 -11.70 3.52 10.35
C PRO A 892 -11.01 3.19 11.68
N TYR A 893 -9.68 3.10 11.67
CA TYR A 893 -8.88 2.88 12.88
C TYR A 893 -9.15 3.92 14.00
N VAL A 894 -9.56 5.14 13.63
CA VAL A 894 -9.93 6.20 14.59
C VAL A 894 -11.22 5.89 15.36
N ALA A 895 -12.16 5.12 14.77
CA ALA A 895 -13.31 4.61 15.50
C ALA A 895 -12.87 3.57 16.55
N THR A 896 -11.96 2.68 16.11
CA THR A 896 -11.40 1.63 16.95
C THR A 896 -10.64 2.21 18.15
N HIS A 897 -9.81 3.22 17.92
CA HIS A 897 -9.09 3.94 18.97
C HIS A 897 -10.04 4.63 19.96
N ALA A 898 -10.99 5.42 19.44
CA ALA A 898 -11.94 6.17 20.26
C ALA A 898 -12.76 5.27 21.20
N TRP A 899 -13.19 4.07 20.77
CA TRP A 899 -13.90 3.17 21.70
C TRP A 899 -12.98 2.48 22.71
N ILE A 900 -11.73 2.18 22.35
CA ILE A 900 -10.70 1.64 23.27
C ILE A 900 -10.42 2.63 24.40
N GLU A 901 -10.33 3.94 24.11
CA GLU A 901 -10.22 4.99 25.14
C GLU A 901 -11.38 4.92 26.16
N THR A 902 -12.62 4.66 25.71
CA THR A 902 -13.79 4.53 26.62
C THR A 902 -13.79 3.28 27.51
N LEU A 903 -12.75 2.42 27.42
CA LEU A 903 -12.48 1.38 28.40
C LEU A 903 -11.76 1.90 29.65
N ASN A 904 -11.12 3.08 29.57
CA ASN A 904 -10.36 3.73 30.65
C ASN A 904 -9.30 2.80 31.28
N LEU A 905 -8.52 2.15 30.41
CA LEU A 905 -7.37 1.30 30.77
C LEU A 905 -6.13 2.16 31.07
N THR A 906 -5.12 1.57 31.72
CA THR A 906 -3.82 2.26 31.92
C THR A 906 -2.96 2.07 30.68
N VAL A 907 -2.44 3.16 30.10
CA VAL A 907 -1.43 3.08 29.01
C VAL A 907 -0.11 2.56 29.58
N ASP A 908 0.46 1.56 28.91
CA ASP A 908 1.67 0.81 29.29
C ASP A 908 2.79 1.04 28.26
N SER A 909 2.43 1.08 26.98
CA SER A 909 3.21 1.69 25.89
C SER A 909 2.31 2.67 25.15
N ASP A 910 2.74 3.93 25.09
CA ASP A 910 2.10 4.98 24.29
C ASP A 910 2.32 4.75 22.78
N TRP A 911 1.67 5.56 21.95
CA TRP A 911 1.63 5.47 20.50
C TRP A 911 3.03 5.55 19.88
N ARG A 912 3.45 4.47 19.23
CA ARG A 912 4.76 4.36 18.57
C ARG A 912 4.67 3.56 17.27
N PRO A 913 5.56 3.79 16.29
CA PRO A 913 5.69 2.88 15.16
C PRO A 913 6.12 1.48 15.60
N TRP A 914 5.64 0.46 14.89
CA TRP A 914 6.15 -0.92 14.96
C TRP A 914 6.72 -1.34 13.60
N PHE A 915 7.74 -2.20 13.62
CA PHE A 915 8.62 -2.39 12.47
C PHE A 915 8.69 -3.84 12.00
N VAL A 916 8.65 -4.03 10.67
CA VAL A 916 8.93 -5.28 9.97
C VAL A 916 10.01 -4.98 8.94
N ASP A 917 11.09 -5.75 8.94
CA ASP A 917 12.19 -5.60 7.98
C ASP A 917 12.86 -4.20 7.88
N GLY A 918 12.78 -3.42 8.96
CA GLY A 918 13.30 -2.05 9.02
C GLY A 918 12.34 -0.99 8.46
N GLN A 919 11.10 -1.39 8.14
CA GLN A 919 10.03 -0.51 7.70
C GLN A 919 8.89 -0.44 8.70
N ILE A 920 8.21 0.71 8.73
CA ILE A 920 6.98 0.88 9.50
C ILE A 920 5.91 -0.01 8.89
N ALA A 921 5.46 -0.99 9.67
CA ALA A 921 4.28 -1.79 9.33
C ALA A 921 2.98 -1.05 9.75
N GLY A 922 3.09 -0.20 10.78
CA GLY A 922 2.11 0.78 11.20
C GLY A 922 2.43 1.26 12.62
N PHE A 923 1.41 1.56 13.41
CA PHE A 923 1.54 2.07 14.78
C PHE A 923 0.96 1.12 15.81
N THR A 924 1.40 1.20 17.06
CA THR A 924 0.94 0.34 18.14
C THR A 924 0.86 1.08 19.48
N MET A 925 -0.08 0.67 20.31
CA MET A 925 -0.22 1.04 21.71
C MET A 925 -0.46 -0.20 22.57
N GLN A 926 -0.11 -0.14 23.84
CA GLN A 926 -0.36 -1.20 24.80
C GLN A 926 -1.04 -0.64 26.03
N TYR A 927 -2.15 -1.26 26.43
CA TYR A 927 -2.95 -0.88 27.59
C TYR A 927 -3.10 -2.06 28.54
N THR A 928 -3.03 -1.82 29.85
CA THR A 928 -3.09 -2.85 30.87
C THR A 928 -4.16 -2.59 31.94
N TRP A 929 -4.64 -3.68 32.55
CA TRP A 929 -5.48 -3.64 33.75
C TRP A 929 -5.28 -4.91 34.58
N LYS A 930 -4.43 -4.83 35.63
CA LYS A 930 -4.04 -5.93 36.53
C LYS A 930 -3.32 -7.10 35.84
N LYS A 931 -4.08 -7.97 35.16
CA LYS A 931 -3.60 -9.12 34.35
C LYS A 931 -4.04 -9.02 32.89
N TYR A 932 -5.05 -8.20 32.61
CA TYR A 932 -5.53 -7.95 31.26
C TYR A 932 -4.53 -7.07 30.50
N CYS A 933 -4.30 -7.40 29.23
CA CYS A 933 -3.43 -6.65 28.34
C CYS A 933 -4.10 -6.55 26.96
N LEU A 934 -4.29 -5.32 26.49
CA LEU A 934 -4.79 -5.01 25.16
C LEU A 934 -3.66 -4.38 24.36
N THR A 935 -3.28 -5.01 23.26
CA THR A 935 -2.42 -4.42 22.22
C THR A 935 -3.32 -3.83 21.15
N PHE A 936 -3.16 -2.56 20.83
CA PHE A 936 -3.70 -1.96 19.62
C PHE A 936 -2.60 -1.91 18.55
N ALA A 937 -2.95 -2.15 17.29
CA ALA A 937 -2.04 -2.10 16.17
C ALA A 937 -2.72 -1.51 14.92
N THR A 938 -1.95 -0.90 14.02
CA THR A 938 -2.45 -0.44 12.72
C THR A 938 -1.58 -0.92 11.56
N GLY A 939 -2.16 -0.89 10.35
CA GLY A 939 -1.46 -1.12 9.08
C GLY A 939 -2.30 -1.89 8.06
N GLY A 940 -2.44 -1.36 6.83
CA GLY A 940 -3.08 -2.06 5.70
C GLY A 940 -4.51 -1.61 5.39
N GLY A 941 -5.32 -2.53 4.83
CA GLY A 941 -6.75 -2.30 4.51
C GLY A 941 -7.70 -3.12 5.41
N HIS A 942 -8.97 -3.20 5.04
CA HIS A 942 -10.05 -3.82 5.83
C HIS A 942 -9.76 -5.26 6.26
N THR A 943 -9.41 -6.12 5.30
CA THR A 943 -8.88 -7.46 5.51
C THR A 943 -7.35 -7.37 5.58
N ALA A 944 -6.79 -6.76 6.63
CA ALA A 944 -5.38 -6.35 6.65
C ALA A 944 -4.36 -7.39 6.13
N PRO A 945 -4.46 -8.71 6.44
CA PRO A 945 -3.54 -9.72 5.89
C PRO A 945 -3.60 -9.87 4.36
N GLU A 946 -4.73 -9.61 3.71
CA GLU A 946 -4.85 -9.60 2.23
C GLU A 946 -4.10 -8.42 1.58
N TYR A 947 -3.87 -7.33 2.34
CA TYR A 947 -3.14 -6.15 1.87
C TYR A 947 -1.67 -6.13 2.30
N LYS A 948 -1.36 -6.67 3.49
CA LYS A 948 -0.05 -6.63 4.15
C LYS A 948 0.30 -7.99 4.80
N PRO A 949 0.39 -9.08 4.00
CA PRO A 949 0.47 -10.44 4.53
C PRO A 949 1.74 -10.71 5.34
N SER A 950 2.88 -10.23 4.87
CA SER A 950 4.18 -10.30 5.56
C SER A 950 4.14 -9.66 6.95
N GLU A 951 3.59 -8.45 7.02
CA GLU A 951 3.49 -7.67 8.25
C GLU A 951 2.47 -8.26 9.21
N CYS A 952 1.31 -8.74 8.71
CA CYS A 952 0.29 -9.38 9.54
C CYS A 952 0.76 -10.73 10.11
N LEU A 953 1.57 -11.52 9.39
CA LEU A 953 2.20 -12.71 9.96
C LEU A 953 3.22 -12.33 11.06
N ALA A 954 4.07 -11.33 10.81
CA ALA A 954 5.03 -10.86 11.80
C ALA A 954 4.35 -10.31 13.07
N MET A 955 3.19 -9.65 12.92
CA MET A 955 2.36 -9.19 14.03
C MET A 955 1.82 -10.35 14.86
N ILE A 956 1.23 -11.37 14.23
CA ILE A 956 0.57 -12.45 14.97
C ILE A 956 1.58 -13.41 15.62
N ASP A 957 2.72 -13.68 14.98
CA ASP A 957 3.78 -14.52 15.57
C ASP A 957 4.39 -13.88 16.81
N ARG A 958 4.71 -12.58 16.75
CA ARG A 958 5.17 -11.81 17.92
C ARG A 958 4.14 -11.87 19.04
N TRP A 959 2.89 -11.54 18.76
CA TRP A 959 1.84 -11.44 19.77
C TRP A 959 1.49 -12.79 20.43
N LEU A 960 1.31 -13.86 19.63
CA LEU A 960 1.11 -15.22 20.15
C LEU A 960 2.31 -15.72 20.94
N SER A 961 3.53 -15.30 20.56
CA SER A 961 4.77 -15.64 21.25
C SER A 961 5.12 -14.68 22.41
N TYR A 962 4.18 -13.81 22.83
CA TYR A 962 4.34 -12.85 23.94
C TYR A 962 5.44 -11.79 23.74
N TYR A 963 5.89 -11.54 22.51
CA TYR A 963 6.82 -10.46 22.17
C TYR A 963 6.08 -9.16 21.80
N PRO A 964 6.63 -7.98 22.14
CA PRO A 964 6.13 -6.70 21.65
C PRO A 964 6.22 -6.57 20.12
N LEU A 965 5.35 -5.72 19.55
CA LEU A 965 5.38 -5.32 18.14
C LEU A 965 6.49 -4.31 17.85
#